data_AF-A0A9C9XT09-F1
#
_entry.id   AF-A0A9C9XT09-F1
#
_cell.length_a   1.000
_cell.length_b   1.000
_cell.length_c   1.000
_cell.angle_alpha   90.00
_cell.angle_beta   90.00
_cell.angle_gamma   90.00
#
_symmetry.space_group_name_H-M   'P 1'
#
loop_
_entity.id
_entity.type
_entity.pdbx_description
1 polymer ?
#
loop_
_entity_poly.entity_id
_entity_poly.type
_entity_poly.pdbx_seq_one_letter_code
_entity_poly.pdbx_strand_id
1 'polypeptide(L)'
;MKVSQAFQSTRLPEYLLVFSLLAALILLALWPWPLHFRTGFPDHFDPPFHAWKLQVGADKILHQHRLVPDTQTNVYYPYGNEFYFDALLWPQAMLAALLALAGCGPILTYNLVFLFFWALSGLCMYLLLRELSLRRLPSLFGAAAMCLIPYRVSYYVEFNMQMCFGLPLFLYFWVRYARRPGVVNAIGLGLAFWLQAVSELYQAVILALSFPLLVLPFIGEIFRRYARTLRLYLSVAAGLVTVVPLCLLYLGPYFTLFHGGYGRSASEMTKHSLEPLAYLGRYLLGLVLPAGMVGRVKFDEMSVFPSLTLLVLVAGYGIAVRHLPGRPQADREPAPVTMLRWLRLAALAGFAVLVLSLGHAHGASSGLLLTWLGNGTLVLALAATLLLAVLAVPGQPAARFCRGLAAAALLCFILSLGPSLLVLSGSAARADNLVFSLVGTFFPLSGFRVMSRFSIIVMIFLVVAGACFLDRLSDRRPSLRWLALPVLLALIAEAHAIPHPYRRFTLPISRSTLDAIRSRHGTFTVLPLGDRNHDSRYMLAIGGTRTLLVNGFGGFSPALQLKIGRALRRRPARAFSLIGSIWPRSMLVVDRQALAQLNKNGYATTEAAVRARGRLVTADPDFALYTLAEPEEPVREYRRFVRGDLLRANPVFSFEARSMARGGQNLFVLLNGTVVAAVHATDDWQGHRVLLPRTGITGIDYEMVFVRGLDGEGPWMARQGSFGPAPAAGDLRPPDYAGLAARVWRAGAPSWMRYVTALPPAATAMDLEFRNGVRLAGIELPPGIVAPGSTVTLRTFWSIPPSLGRVALIAEAGFTGPGGAGFSGSRALLHHVPVTFVISQPVRKLFVEKYRLAVPATLPAAVYRFRVRLRDAVSGRKISVRTAGSLPQPLLRVGRDLSLPVPVPNSSTTQSDHRP
;
A
#
# COMPACT_ATOMS: atom_id res chain seq x y z
N MET A 1 24.66 41.73 -2.35
CA MET A 1 24.18 41.98 -0.98
C MET A 1 22.73 42.49 -0.99
N LYS A 2 21.74 41.60 -0.88
CA LYS A 2 20.32 41.86 -0.52
C LYS A 2 19.56 40.52 -0.27
N VAL A 3 20.29 39.54 0.25
CA VAL A 3 19.80 38.18 0.57
C VAL A 3 19.66 38.00 2.09
N SER A 4 20.18 38.95 2.89
CA SER A 4 20.18 38.89 4.37
C SER A 4 18.94 39.49 5.06
N GLN A 5 18.00 40.10 4.34
CA GLN A 5 16.78 40.65 4.95
C GLN A 5 15.61 39.64 5.09
N ALA A 6 15.78 38.39 4.65
CA ALA A 6 14.69 37.40 4.59
C ALA A 6 14.51 36.54 5.86
N PHE A 7 15.42 36.62 6.84
CA PHE A 7 15.27 36.04 8.17
C PHE A 7 15.36 37.15 9.21
N GLN A 8 14.37 38.04 9.25
CA GLN A 8 14.24 38.94 10.40
C GLN A 8 13.85 38.10 11.63
N SER A 9 14.74 38.08 12.62
CA SER A 9 14.54 37.52 13.96
C SER A 9 13.28 38.06 14.69
N THR A 10 12.63 39.10 14.15
CA THR A 10 11.45 39.76 14.72
C THR A 10 10.13 38.99 14.61
N ARG A 11 10.04 37.93 13.78
CA ARG A 11 8.79 37.15 13.62
C ARG A 11 8.78 35.79 14.31
N LEU A 12 9.94 35.31 14.78
CA LEU A 12 10.02 34.05 15.52
C LEU A 12 9.10 34.03 16.75
N PRO A 13 8.99 35.12 17.55
CA PRO A 13 8.05 35.15 18.67
C PRO A 13 6.58 34.97 18.26
N GLU A 14 6.17 35.55 17.12
CA GLU A 14 4.81 35.40 16.59
C GLU A 14 4.52 33.93 16.22
N TYR A 15 5.46 33.25 15.55
CA TYR A 15 5.28 31.86 15.16
C TYR A 15 5.28 30.90 16.33
N LEU A 16 6.15 31.13 17.33
CA LEU A 16 6.15 30.37 18.58
C LEU A 16 4.84 30.56 19.35
N LEU A 17 4.33 31.80 19.43
CA LEU A 17 3.05 32.08 20.07
C LEU A 17 1.89 31.37 19.37
N VAL A 18 1.83 31.44 18.04
CA VAL A 18 0.78 30.74 17.24
C VAL A 18 0.87 29.23 17.46
N PHE A 19 2.07 28.65 17.41
CA PHE A 19 2.27 27.23 17.66
C PHE A 19 1.79 26.81 19.05
N SER A 20 2.22 27.54 20.10
CA SER A 20 1.84 27.26 21.48
C SER A 20 0.33 27.40 21.70
N LEU A 21 -0.30 28.41 21.09
CA LEU A 21 -1.76 28.57 21.16
C LEU A 21 -2.48 27.38 20.50
N LEU A 22 -2.04 26.97 19.30
CA LEU A 22 -2.63 25.83 18.61
C LEU A 22 -2.47 24.53 19.40
N ALA A 23 -1.30 24.30 20.00
CA ALA A 23 -1.08 23.16 20.88
C ALA A 23 -2.02 23.20 22.11
N ALA A 24 -2.17 24.36 22.75
CA ALA A 24 -3.10 24.52 23.88
C ALA A 24 -4.57 24.28 23.47
N LEU A 25 -4.98 24.78 22.30
CA LEU A 25 -6.33 24.57 21.76
C LEU A 25 -6.61 23.09 21.46
N ILE A 26 -5.63 22.35 20.92
CA ILE A 26 -5.76 20.90 20.71
C ILE A 26 -5.92 20.18 22.05
N LEU A 27 -5.09 20.50 23.05
CA LEU A 27 -5.16 19.89 24.38
C LEU A 27 -6.50 20.18 25.07
N LEU A 28 -7.03 21.39 24.91
CA LEU A 28 -8.36 21.77 25.42
C LEU A 28 -9.45 20.97 24.72
N ALA A 29 -9.47 20.97 23.38
CA ALA A 29 -10.49 20.30 22.57
C ALA A 29 -10.53 18.77 22.75
N LEU A 30 -9.41 18.17 23.18
CA LEU A 30 -9.27 16.73 23.38
C LEU A 30 -9.27 16.32 24.86
N TRP A 31 -9.79 17.16 25.76
CA TRP A 31 -9.95 16.78 27.16
C TRP A 31 -10.72 15.44 27.28
N PRO A 32 -10.25 14.45 28.08
CA PRO A 32 -9.18 14.50 29.08
C PRO A 32 -7.79 14.01 28.63
N TRP A 33 -7.45 14.00 27.33
CA TRP A 33 -6.12 13.56 26.82
C TRP A 33 -4.91 14.04 27.64
N PRO A 34 -4.82 15.33 28.06
CA PRO A 34 -3.66 15.82 28.80
C PRO A 34 -3.42 15.08 30.12
N LEU A 35 -4.47 14.51 30.74
CA LEU A 35 -4.36 13.73 31.98
C LEU A 35 -3.69 12.37 31.78
N HIS A 36 -3.68 11.86 30.55
CA HIS A 36 -3.14 10.54 30.18
C HIS A 36 -1.82 10.61 29.41
N PHE A 37 -1.23 11.79 29.26
CA PHE A 37 -0.12 12.06 28.35
C PHE A 37 1.14 11.20 28.59
N ARG A 38 1.38 10.78 29.83
CA ARG A 38 2.50 9.90 30.21
C ARG A 38 2.11 8.43 30.37
N THR A 39 0.81 8.13 30.45
CA THR A 39 0.31 6.87 31.00
C THR A 39 -0.58 6.09 30.04
N GLY A 40 -1.06 6.70 28.95
CA GLY A 40 -2.01 6.06 28.06
C GLY A 40 -2.00 6.58 26.63
N PHE A 41 -2.89 5.97 25.85
CA PHE A 41 -3.12 6.25 24.44
C PHE A 41 -4.63 6.43 24.18
N PRO A 42 -5.01 7.01 23.03
CA PRO A 42 -6.33 6.77 22.46
C PRO A 42 -6.67 5.26 22.49
N ASP A 43 -7.90 4.90 22.88
CA ASP A 43 -8.32 3.50 23.01
C ASP A 43 -8.51 2.84 21.63
N HIS A 44 -7.39 2.49 21.01
CA HIS A 44 -7.31 1.90 19.68
C HIS A 44 -6.04 1.06 19.55
N PHE A 45 -5.97 0.18 18.54
CA PHE A 45 -4.78 -0.66 18.30
C PHE A 45 -3.63 0.10 17.61
N ASP A 46 -3.92 1.18 16.89
CA ASP A 46 -2.90 1.93 16.13
C ASP A 46 -1.88 2.70 16.98
N PRO A 47 -2.25 3.41 18.08
CA PRO A 47 -1.29 4.21 18.82
C PRO A 47 -0.11 3.43 19.41
N PRO A 48 -0.30 2.24 20.05
CA PRO A 48 0.84 1.44 20.52
C PRO A 48 1.78 1.02 19.38
N PHE A 49 1.22 0.68 18.21
CA PHE A 49 2.00 0.35 17.01
C PHE A 49 2.83 1.54 16.52
N HIS A 50 2.25 2.74 16.46
CA HIS A 50 2.99 3.93 16.04
C HIS A 50 4.04 4.36 17.08
N ALA A 51 3.76 4.21 18.38
CA ALA A 51 4.73 4.43 19.44
C ALA A 51 5.94 3.47 19.30
N TRP A 52 5.69 2.20 19.01
CA TRP A 52 6.74 1.22 18.67
C TRP A 52 7.56 1.70 17.46
N LYS A 53 6.89 2.16 16.39
CA LYS A 53 7.55 2.60 15.17
C LYS A 53 8.45 3.82 15.40
N LEU A 54 8.00 4.79 16.18
CA LEU A 54 8.81 5.94 16.59
C LEU A 54 10.02 5.51 17.41
N GLN A 55 9.87 4.52 18.31
CA GLN A 55 10.97 4.00 19.10
C GLN A 55 12.02 3.31 18.22
N VAL A 56 11.60 2.44 17.30
CA VAL A 56 12.52 1.77 16.34
C VAL A 56 13.19 2.78 15.43
N GLY A 57 12.45 3.78 14.92
CA GLY A 57 13.02 4.86 14.11
C GLY A 57 14.05 5.69 14.88
N ALA A 58 13.75 6.04 16.14
CA ALA A 58 14.67 6.75 17.01
C ALA A 58 15.95 5.95 17.29
N ASP A 59 15.84 4.66 17.62
CA ASP A 59 16.98 3.77 17.84
C ASP A 59 17.90 3.70 16.61
N LYS A 60 17.30 3.55 15.42
CA LYS A 60 18.04 3.55 14.14
C LYS A 60 18.81 4.85 13.90
N ILE A 61 18.18 6.00 14.17
CA ILE A 61 18.80 7.33 14.01
C ILE A 61 19.97 7.51 14.99
N LEU A 62 19.81 7.06 16.23
CA LEU A 62 20.81 7.24 17.28
C LEU A 62 21.99 6.27 17.15
N HIS A 63 21.75 5.02 16.73
CA HIS A 63 22.73 3.94 16.88
C HIS A 63 23.18 3.22 15.61
N GLN A 64 22.49 3.36 14.47
CA GLN A 64 22.76 2.52 13.29
C GLN A 64 23.01 3.33 12.01
N HIS A 65 22.10 4.23 11.63
CA HIS A 65 22.20 5.00 10.39
C HIS A 65 21.50 6.36 10.51
N ARG A 66 22.28 7.46 10.55
CA ARG A 66 21.75 8.82 10.77
C ARG A 66 20.98 9.39 9.57
N LEU A 67 21.28 8.93 8.35
CA LEU A 67 20.79 9.56 7.10
C LEU A 67 19.96 8.66 6.20
N VAL A 68 20.03 7.33 6.31
CA VAL A 68 19.23 6.40 5.49
C VAL A 68 18.64 5.33 6.41
N PRO A 69 17.31 5.15 6.43
CA PRO A 69 16.69 4.13 7.26
C PRO A 69 17.09 2.73 6.80
N ASP A 70 17.62 1.93 7.73
CA ASP A 70 17.65 0.47 7.54
C ASP A 70 16.21 -0.06 7.49
N THR A 71 15.93 -0.89 6.49
CA THR A 71 14.59 -1.40 6.16
C THR A 71 14.10 -2.48 7.13
N GLN A 72 15.01 -3.12 7.88
CA GLN A 72 14.70 -4.25 8.77
C GLN A 72 14.18 -3.78 10.13
N THR A 73 13.32 -4.57 10.76
CA THR A 73 12.80 -4.31 12.10
C THR A 73 12.89 -5.55 12.98
N ASN A 74 12.35 -5.45 14.19
CA ASN A 74 12.30 -6.54 15.15
C ASN A 74 10.93 -7.25 15.18
N VAL A 75 10.01 -6.92 14.27
CA VAL A 75 8.65 -7.50 14.19
C VAL A 75 8.43 -8.14 12.83
N TYR A 76 7.33 -8.86 12.66
CA TYR A 76 7.04 -9.59 11.41
C TYR A 76 8.17 -10.54 11.00
N TYR A 77 8.99 -11.03 11.92
CA TYR A 77 10.02 -12.01 11.58
C TYR A 77 9.37 -13.28 10.98
N PRO A 78 9.91 -13.91 9.91
CA PRO A 78 11.21 -13.71 9.23
C PRO A 78 11.15 -12.84 7.95
N TYR A 79 10.20 -11.93 7.84
CA TYR A 79 10.10 -11.04 6.67
C TYR A 79 11.23 -10.02 6.63
N GLY A 80 11.54 -9.52 5.43
CA GLY A 80 12.45 -8.40 5.17
C GLY A 80 11.72 -7.11 4.79
N ASN A 81 12.34 -5.95 5.04
CA ASN A 81 11.83 -4.59 4.75
C ASN A 81 10.58 -4.17 5.53
N GLU A 82 10.35 -4.74 6.70
CA GLU A 82 9.11 -4.56 7.45
C GLU A 82 8.93 -3.11 7.97
N PHE A 83 10.00 -2.31 8.04
CA PHE A 83 9.89 -0.88 8.40
C PHE A 83 9.01 -0.11 7.41
N TYR A 84 9.00 -0.59 6.16
CA TYR A 84 8.24 -0.06 5.03
C TYR A 84 6.86 -0.71 4.88
N PHE A 85 6.44 -1.57 5.82
CA PHE A 85 5.09 -2.14 5.78
C PHE A 85 3.99 -1.13 6.16
N ASP A 86 4.38 0.08 6.54
CA ASP A 86 3.50 1.21 6.83
C ASP A 86 4.25 2.54 6.57
N ALA A 87 3.59 3.70 6.72
CA ALA A 87 4.18 5.04 6.51
C ALA A 87 5.50 5.22 7.27
N LEU A 88 6.53 5.78 6.62
CA LEU A 88 7.91 5.78 7.12
C LEU A 88 8.09 6.60 8.43
N LEU A 89 7.40 7.73 8.55
CA LEU A 89 7.42 8.62 9.72
C LEU A 89 8.82 9.16 10.07
N TRP A 90 9.65 9.43 9.07
CA TRP A 90 11.05 9.80 9.31
C TRP A 90 11.23 11.13 10.07
N PRO A 91 10.55 12.24 9.71
CA PRO A 91 10.64 13.48 10.48
C PRO A 91 10.16 13.33 11.92
N GLN A 92 9.14 12.48 12.14
CA GLN A 92 8.60 12.15 13.45
C GLN A 92 9.60 11.35 14.28
N ALA A 93 10.28 10.39 13.67
CA ALA A 93 11.34 9.60 14.30
C ALA A 93 12.54 10.47 14.72
N MET A 94 12.88 11.52 13.96
CA MET A 94 13.92 12.48 14.35
C MET A 94 13.57 13.21 15.64
N LEU A 95 12.33 13.70 15.78
CA LEU A 95 11.87 14.30 17.03
C LEU A 95 11.81 13.26 18.16
N ALA A 96 11.38 12.03 17.86
CA ALA A 96 11.39 10.95 18.83
C ALA A 96 12.81 10.62 19.34
N ALA A 97 13.82 10.68 18.48
CA ALA A 97 15.23 10.50 18.85
C ALA A 97 15.72 11.60 19.81
N LEU A 98 15.38 12.86 19.56
CA LEU A 98 15.71 13.96 20.46
C LEU A 98 15.04 13.80 21.84
N LEU A 99 13.79 13.36 21.87
CA LEU A 99 13.06 13.09 23.11
C LEU A 99 13.60 11.88 23.86
N ALA A 100 14.05 10.84 23.13
CA ALA A 100 14.71 9.69 23.71
C ALA A 100 16.04 10.07 24.38
N LEU A 101 16.84 10.95 23.74
CA LEU A 101 18.05 11.52 24.36
C LEU A 101 17.73 12.33 25.63
N ALA A 102 16.57 12.98 25.68
CA ALA A 102 16.08 13.67 26.87
C ALA A 102 15.47 12.74 27.93
N GLY A 103 15.54 11.42 27.76
CA GLY A 103 15.03 10.43 28.72
C GLY A 103 13.51 10.23 28.71
N CYS A 104 12.81 10.67 27.66
CA CYS A 104 11.36 10.47 27.54
C CYS A 104 11.03 8.99 27.24
N GLY A 105 10.12 8.40 28.03
CA GLY A 105 9.58 7.07 27.76
C GLY A 105 8.70 7.04 26.49
N PRO A 106 8.46 5.87 25.88
CA PRO A 106 7.85 5.76 24.55
C PRO A 106 6.41 6.31 24.46
N ILE A 107 5.63 6.22 25.54
CA ILE A 107 4.26 6.78 25.60
C ILE A 107 4.31 8.31 25.55
N LEU A 108 5.16 8.91 26.38
CA LEU A 108 5.33 10.36 26.41
C LEU A 108 5.89 10.87 25.07
N THR A 109 6.88 10.17 24.52
CA THR A 109 7.45 10.48 23.21
C THR A 109 6.39 10.48 22.12
N TYR A 110 5.54 9.44 22.05
CA TYR A 110 4.43 9.39 21.11
C TYR A 110 3.50 10.60 21.25
N ASN A 111 3.02 10.89 22.46
CA ASN A 111 2.06 11.98 22.67
C ASN A 111 2.67 13.36 22.37
N LEU A 112 3.95 13.59 22.71
CA LEU A 112 4.66 14.84 22.39
C LEU A 112 4.85 15.01 20.87
N VAL A 113 5.32 13.97 20.19
CA VAL A 113 5.47 13.99 18.72
C VAL A 113 4.10 14.22 18.07
N PHE A 114 3.05 13.57 18.59
CA PHE A 114 1.71 13.70 18.07
C PHE A 114 1.19 15.14 18.15
N LEU A 115 1.27 15.74 19.34
CA LEU A 115 0.88 17.13 19.57
C LEU A 115 1.71 18.09 18.71
N PHE A 116 3.02 17.88 18.65
CA PHE A 116 3.93 18.76 17.91
C PHE A 116 3.57 18.82 16.42
N PHE A 117 3.45 17.68 15.75
CA PHE A 117 3.16 17.65 14.31
C PHE A 117 1.72 18.04 13.98
N TRP A 118 0.77 17.81 14.89
CA TRP A 118 -0.59 18.33 14.75
C TRP A 118 -0.60 19.86 14.80
N ALA A 119 0.00 20.48 15.82
CA ALA A 119 0.10 21.93 15.94
C ALA A 119 0.92 22.55 14.79
N LEU A 120 1.98 21.86 14.34
CA LEU A 120 2.79 22.28 13.19
C LEU A 120 1.96 22.36 11.91
N SER A 121 0.98 21.46 11.72
CA SER A 121 0.07 21.51 10.58
C SER A 121 -0.76 22.80 10.57
N GLY A 122 -1.25 23.22 11.73
CA GLY A 122 -1.94 24.51 11.89
C GLY A 122 -1.00 25.71 11.68
N LEU A 123 0.23 25.66 12.20
CA LEU A 123 1.22 26.72 11.97
C LEU A 123 1.54 26.88 10.47
N CYS A 124 1.75 25.78 9.74
CA CYS A 124 1.96 25.82 8.30
C CYS A 124 0.73 26.38 7.56
N MET A 125 -0.49 26.09 8.02
CA MET A 125 -1.71 26.73 7.50
C MET A 125 -1.73 28.24 7.79
N TYR A 126 -1.35 28.67 8.98
CA TYR A 126 -1.20 30.09 9.32
C TYR A 126 -0.25 30.78 8.32
N LEU A 127 0.91 30.18 8.05
CA LEU A 127 1.89 30.70 7.09
C LEU A 127 1.31 30.81 5.68
N LEU A 128 0.58 29.79 5.21
CA LEU A 128 -0.12 29.82 3.93
C LEU A 128 -1.13 30.97 3.86
N LEU A 129 -1.99 31.13 4.87
CA LEU A 129 -3.02 32.17 4.89
C LEU A 129 -2.41 33.57 4.95
N ARG A 130 -1.32 33.76 5.70
CA ARG A 130 -0.55 35.01 5.70
C ARG A 130 0.11 35.29 4.36
N GLU A 131 0.61 34.26 3.69
CA GLU A 131 1.15 34.41 2.33
C GLU A 131 0.04 34.76 1.34
N LEU A 132 -1.18 34.27 1.51
CA LEU A 132 -2.36 34.72 0.75
C LEU A 132 -2.83 36.14 1.08
N SER A 133 -2.08 36.85 1.94
CA SER A 133 -2.30 38.25 2.35
C SER A 133 -3.50 38.45 3.28
N LEU A 134 -3.98 37.41 3.95
CA LEU A 134 -5.02 37.55 4.98
C LEU A 134 -4.47 38.20 6.25
N ARG A 135 -5.34 38.85 7.03
CA ARG A 135 -4.98 39.41 8.34
C ARG A 135 -4.75 38.33 9.39
N ARG A 136 -4.13 38.74 10.51
CA ARG A 136 -3.73 37.88 11.64
C ARG A 136 -4.88 37.03 12.18
N LEU A 137 -5.98 37.65 12.61
CA LEU A 137 -7.09 36.94 13.25
C LEU A 137 -7.79 35.92 12.32
N PRO A 138 -8.18 36.25 11.07
CA PRO A 138 -8.72 35.25 10.15
C PRO A 138 -7.73 34.12 9.82
N SER A 139 -6.43 34.43 9.75
CA SER A 139 -5.40 33.41 9.53
C SER A 139 -5.24 32.49 10.74
N LEU A 140 -5.32 33.03 11.95
CA LEU A 140 -5.30 32.26 13.19
C LEU A 140 -6.52 31.35 13.30
N PHE A 141 -7.71 31.85 12.92
CA PHE A 141 -8.91 31.05 12.81
C PHE A 141 -8.71 29.88 11.82
N GLY A 142 -8.23 30.15 10.60
CA GLY A 142 -8.01 29.09 9.62
C GLY A 142 -6.96 28.06 10.07
N ALA A 143 -5.94 28.50 10.81
CA ALA A 143 -4.97 27.60 11.44
C ALA A 143 -5.60 26.71 12.52
N ALA A 144 -6.42 27.29 13.41
CA ALA A 144 -7.17 26.54 14.41
C ALA A 144 -8.19 25.60 13.77
N ALA A 145 -8.85 26.02 12.69
CA ALA A 145 -9.75 25.18 11.91
C ALA A 145 -9.04 23.97 11.32
N MET A 146 -7.85 24.15 10.77
CA MET A 146 -7.02 23.03 10.29
C MET A 146 -6.61 22.05 11.40
N CYS A 147 -6.62 22.47 12.65
CA CYS A 147 -6.37 21.57 13.78
C CYS A 147 -7.65 20.89 14.28
N LEU A 148 -8.77 21.61 14.36
CA LEU A 148 -9.93 21.23 15.18
C LEU A 148 -11.16 20.78 14.40
N ILE A 149 -11.18 20.87 13.05
CA ILE A 149 -12.34 20.37 12.30
C ILE A 149 -12.62 18.89 12.63
N PRO A 150 -13.90 18.48 12.69
CA PRO A 150 -14.31 17.11 13.01
C PRO A 150 -13.57 16.03 12.21
N TYR A 151 -13.30 16.30 10.92
CA TYR A 151 -12.42 15.47 10.10
C TYR A 151 -11.08 15.18 10.80
N ARG A 152 -10.32 16.22 11.14
CA ARG A 152 -8.99 16.10 11.77
C ARG A 152 -9.10 15.43 13.12
N VAL A 153 -10.04 15.87 13.94
CA VAL A 153 -10.24 15.35 15.29
C VAL A 153 -10.61 13.86 15.26
N SER A 154 -11.38 13.40 14.27
CA SER A 154 -11.66 11.98 14.10
C SER A 154 -10.39 11.14 13.87
N TYR A 155 -9.38 11.66 13.14
CA TYR A 155 -8.08 11.01 12.93
C TYR A 155 -7.16 10.98 14.16
N TYR A 156 -7.65 11.31 15.37
CA TYR A 156 -6.84 11.24 16.59
C TYR A 156 -6.27 9.83 16.91
N VAL A 157 -6.87 8.75 16.40
CA VAL A 157 -6.35 7.37 16.52
C VAL A 157 -5.38 6.97 15.40
N GLU A 158 -5.50 7.58 14.22
CA GLU A 158 -4.67 7.31 13.04
C GLU A 158 -3.51 8.30 12.99
N PHE A 159 -2.48 8.03 13.79
CA PHE A 159 -1.31 8.91 13.96
C PHE A 159 -0.72 9.40 12.64
N ASN A 160 -0.50 8.49 11.68
CA ASN A 160 0.08 8.81 10.37
C ASN A 160 -0.77 9.83 9.58
N MET A 161 -2.10 9.73 9.59
CA MET A 161 -2.96 10.68 8.88
C MET A 161 -2.91 12.09 9.45
N GLN A 162 -2.58 12.22 10.74
CA GLN A 162 -2.43 13.54 11.36
C GLN A 162 -1.15 14.26 10.93
N MET A 163 -0.17 13.53 10.40
CA MET A 163 1.12 14.03 9.91
C MET A 163 1.02 14.72 8.55
N CYS A 164 0.13 15.72 8.44
CA CYS A 164 -0.19 16.40 7.20
C CYS A 164 0.44 17.78 7.05
N PHE A 165 1.39 18.17 7.91
CA PHE A 165 1.96 19.51 7.96
C PHE A 165 2.67 19.90 6.66
N GLY A 166 3.20 18.93 5.92
CA GLY A 166 3.86 19.13 4.64
C GLY A 166 2.90 19.60 3.56
N LEU A 167 1.59 19.30 3.65
CA LEU A 167 0.57 19.79 2.72
C LEU A 167 0.47 21.34 2.73
N PRO A 168 0.07 22.01 3.84
CA PRO A 168 0.01 23.47 3.86
C PRO A 168 1.39 24.11 3.69
N LEU A 169 2.48 23.47 4.12
CA LEU A 169 3.84 23.97 3.89
C LEU A 169 4.19 23.99 2.40
N PHE A 170 3.84 22.93 1.66
CA PHE A 170 4.03 22.87 0.22
C PHE A 170 3.20 23.95 -0.48
N LEU A 171 1.93 24.11 -0.10
CA LEU A 171 1.06 25.16 -0.65
C LEU A 171 1.61 26.57 -0.35
N TYR A 172 2.20 26.79 0.82
CA TYR A 172 2.87 28.04 1.17
C TYR A 172 4.03 28.35 0.22
N PHE A 173 4.93 27.39 0.00
CA PHE A 173 6.03 27.57 -0.96
C PHE A 173 5.54 27.68 -2.40
N TRP A 174 4.43 27.01 -2.75
CA TRP A 174 3.80 27.14 -4.07
C TRP A 174 3.34 28.56 -4.32
N VAL A 175 2.59 29.17 -3.39
CA VAL A 175 2.12 30.56 -3.55
C VAL A 175 3.29 31.53 -3.68
N ARG A 176 4.37 31.33 -2.90
CA ARG A 176 5.60 32.13 -3.02
C ARG A 176 6.28 31.96 -4.37
N TYR A 177 6.42 30.72 -4.83
CA TYR A 177 7.03 30.40 -6.12
C TYR A 177 6.22 30.97 -7.28
N ALA A 178 4.90 30.81 -7.26
CA ALA A 178 4.00 31.32 -8.30
C ALA A 178 4.05 32.85 -8.42
N ARG A 179 4.22 33.56 -7.30
CA ARG A 179 4.42 35.02 -7.29
C ARG A 179 5.82 35.42 -7.74
N ARG A 180 6.84 34.70 -7.25
CA ARG A 180 8.25 35.01 -7.43
C ARG A 180 9.04 33.71 -7.66
N PRO A 181 9.15 33.25 -8.92
CA PRO A 181 9.93 32.07 -9.25
C PRO A 181 11.39 32.23 -8.83
N GLY A 182 11.93 31.23 -8.15
CA GLY A 182 13.29 31.27 -7.64
C GLY A 182 13.71 29.98 -6.96
N VAL A 183 15.02 29.73 -6.96
CA VAL A 183 15.65 28.48 -6.48
C VAL A 183 15.24 28.17 -5.03
N VAL A 184 15.27 29.15 -4.13
CA VAL A 184 14.90 28.94 -2.71
C VAL A 184 13.46 28.45 -2.55
N ASN A 185 12.50 29.05 -3.26
CA ASN A 185 11.10 28.63 -3.18
C ASN A 185 10.89 27.25 -3.83
N ALA A 186 11.63 26.94 -4.90
CA ALA A 186 11.57 25.63 -5.55
C ALA A 186 12.18 24.50 -4.71
N ILE A 187 13.31 24.77 -4.03
CA ILE A 187 13.89 23.87 -3.03
C ILE A 187 12.90 23.69 -1.87
N GLY A 188 12.30 24.77 -1.38
CA GLY A 188 11.25 24.71 -0.35
C GLY A 188 10.05 23.86 -0.75
N LEU A 189 9.58 23.97 -2.00
CA LEU A 189 8.57 23.09 -2.58
C LEU A 189 9.02 21.61 -2.56
N GLY A 190 10.22 21.33 -3.05
CA GLY A 190 10.77 19.97 -3.09
C GLY A 190 10.91 19.36 -1.71
N LEU A 191 11.43 20.12 -0.73
CA LEU A 191 11.57 19.70 0.66
C LEU A 191 10.21 19.50 1.34
N ALA A 192 9.24 20.41 1.15
CA ALA A 192 7.92 20.28 1.75
C ALA A 192 7.17 19.05 1.20
N PHE A 193 7.29 18.78 -0.10
CA PHE A 193 6.75 17.56 -0.70
C PHE A 193 7.43 16.31 -0.13
N TRP A 194 8.77 16.30 -0.07
CA TRP A 194 9.52 15.19 0.49
C TRP A 194 9.15 14.94 1.95
N LEU A 195 9.12 15.98 2.79
CA LEU A 195 8.70 15.89 4.20
C LEU A 195 7.31 15.29 4.32
N GLN A 196 6.35 15.71 3.49
CA GLN A 196 5.03 15.09 3.46
C GLN A 196 5.13 13.61 3.06
N ALA A 197 5.91 13.27 2.04
CA ALA A 197 6.00 11.91 1.50
C ALA A 197 6.65 10.92 2.48
N VAL A 198 7.67 11.35 3.24
CA VAL A 198 8.30 10.51 4.28
C VAL A 198 7.54 10.51 5.61
N SER A 199 6.59 11.42 5.81
CA SER A 199 5.66 11.39 6.94
C SER A 199 4.41 10.57 6.65
N GLU A 200 3.74 10.83 5.53
CA GLU A 200 2.54 10.13 5.12
C GLU A 200 2.46 10.11 3.57
N LEU A 201 2.71 8.93 3.00
CA LEU A 201 2.88 8.76 1.56
C LEU A 201 1.56 8.96 0.79
N TYR A 202 0.41 8.59 1.36
CA TYR A 202 -0.87 8.73 0.65
C TYR A 202 -1.19 10.20 0.38
N GLN A 203 -1.00 11.08 1.35
CA GLN A 203 -1.22 12.51 1.27
C GLN A 203 -0.25 13.18 0.29
N ALA A 204 1.01 12.72 0.21
CA ALA A 204 1.94 13.20 -0.80
C ALA A 204 1.52 12.82 -2.22
N VAL A 205 1.04 11.58 -2.42
CA VAL A 205 0.54 11.12 -3.72
C VAL A 205 -0.75 11.86 -4.11
N ILE A 206 -1.66 12.11 -3.15
CA ILE A 206 -2.85 12.96 -3.34
C ILE A 206 -2.42 14.38 -3.74
N LEU A 207 -1.45 14.97 -3.04
CA LEU A 207 -0.91 16.29 -3.36
C LEU A 207 -0.31 16.34 -4.77
N ALA A 208 0.48 15.33 -5.16
CA ALA A 208 1.05 15.24 -6.50
C ALA A 208 -0.04 15.21 -7.59
N LEU A 209 -1.14 14.47 -7.36
CA LEU A 209 -2.27 14.42 -8.28
C LEU A 209 -3.02 15.76 -8.34
N SER A 210 -3.18 16.44 -7.20
CA SER A 210 -3.88 17.73 -7.12
C SER A 210 -3.05 18.92 -7.62
N PHE A 211 -1.72 18.83 -7.58
CA PHE A 211 -0.82 19.95 -7.85
C PHE A 211 -0.97 20.58 -9.25
N PRO A 212 -1.12 19.83 -10.35
CA PRO A 212 -1.36 20.42 -11.67
C PRO A 212 -2.57 21.38 -11.69
N LEU A 213 -3.61 21.10 -10.91
CA LEU A 213 -4.81 21.94 -10.80
C LEU A 213 -4.54 23.25 -10.03
N LEU A 214 -3.57 23.24 -9.10
CA LEU A 214 -3.10 24.44 -8.40
C LEU A 214 -2.18 25.30 -9.29
N VAL A 215 -1.46 24.68 -10.23
CA VAL A 215 -0.59 25.35 -11.20
C VAL A 215 -1.39 26.00 -12.32
N LEU A 216 -2.49 25.36 -12.75
CA LEU A 216 -3.29 25.75 -13.91
C LEU A 216 -3.68 27.24 -13.96
N PRO A 217 -4.15 27.89 -12.86
CA PRO A 217 -4.50 29.32 -12.87
C PRO A 217 -3.31 30.28 -12.99
N PHE A 218 -2.09 29.80 -12.77
CA PHE A 218 -0.88 30.62 -12.78
C PHE A 218 -0.04 30.40 -14.03
N ILE A 219 -0.24 29.29 -14.75
CA ILE A 219 0.64 28.87 -15.85
C ILE A 219 0.80 29.96 -16.90
N GLY A 220 -0.30 30.57 -17.37
CA GLY A 220 -0.26 31.61 -18.38
C GLY A 220 0.49 32.88 -17.96
N GLU A 221 0.45 33.24 -16.67
CA GLU A 221 1.19 34.40 -16.14
C GLU A 221 2.67 34.07 -15.94
N ILE A 222 2.97 32.90 -15.37
CA ILE A 222 4.34 32.44 -15.13
C ILE A 222 5.09 32.35 -16.47
N PHE A 223 4.51 31.70 -17.47
CA PHE A 223 5.13 31.57 -18.79
C PHE A 223 5.29 32.95 -19.46
N ARG A 224 4.26 33.79 -19.46
CA ARG A 224 4.34 35.12 -20.09
C ARG A 224 5.44 36.01 -19.47
N ARG A 225 5.62 35.94 -18.15
CA ARG A 225 6.60 36.78 -17.43
C ARG A 225 8.00 36.19 -17.38
N TYR A 226 8.13 34.87 -17.30
CA TYR A 226 9.39 34.22 -16.91
C TYR A 226 9.89 33.15 -17.89
N ALA A 227 9.14 32.78 -18.95
CA ALA A 227 9.56 31.72 -19.87
C ALA A 227 10.88 32.00 -20.58
N ARG A 228 11.24 33.28 -20.79
CA ARG A 228 12.53 33.67 -21.39
C ARG A 228 13.68 33.76 -20.39
N THR A 229 13.43 33.49 -19.11
CA THR A 229 14.44 33.66 -18.06
C THR A 229 15.01 32.30 -17.65
N LEU A 230 16.34 32.11 -17.81
CA LEU A 230 17.05 30.92 -17.36
C LEU A 230 16.78 30.58 -15.87
N ARG A 231 16.57 31.62 -15.05
CA ARG A 231 16.19 31.51 -13.63
C ARG A 231 14.97 30.62 -13.39
N LEU A 232 13.96 30.64 -14.26
CA LEU A 232 12.78 29.79 -14.13
C LEU A 232 13.19 28.32 -14.24
N TYR A 233 13.88 27.96 -15.33
CA TYR A 233 14.35 26.59 -15.58
C TYR A 233 15.33 26.11 -14.50
N LEU A 234 16.30 26.94 -14.10
CA LEU A 234 17.22 26.61 -13.00
C LEU A 234 16.48 26.37 -11.68
N SER A 235 15.44 27.16 -11.40
CA SER A 235 14.65 26.95 -10.19
C SER A 235 13.83 25.66 -10.25
N VAL A 236 13.22 25.33 -11.38
CA VAL A 236 12.52 24.04 -11.58
C VAL A 236 13.52 22.89 -11.44
N ALA A 237 14.68 22.97 -12.08
CA ALA A 237 15.74 21.98 -11.98
C ALA A 237 16.20 21.79 -10.53
N ALA A 238 16.43 22.88 -9.78
CA ALA A 238 16.81 22.80 -8.37
C ALA A 238 15.74 22.14 -7.50
N GLY A 239 14.45 22.43 -7.75
CA GLY A 239 13.34 21.76 -7.07
C GLY A 239 13.29 20.27 -7.37
N LEU A 240 13.46 19.88 -8.65
CA LEU A 240 13.50 18.49 -9.09
C LEU A 240 14.71 17.72 -8.51
N VAL A 241 15.91 18.32 -8.56
CA VAL A 241 17.14 17.77 -7.99
C VAL A 241 17.05 17.65 -6.46
N THR A 242 16.21 18.44 -5.80
CA THR A 242 15.95 18.27 -4.37
C THR A 242 14.99 17.10 -4.12
N VAL A 243 13.81 17.10 -4.77
CA VAL A 243 12.75 16.14 -4.45
C VAL A 243 13.05 14.73 -4.97
N VAL A 244 13.59 14.59 -6.19
CA VAL A 244 13.74 13.28 -6.84
C VAL A 244 14.76 12.41 -6.11
N PRO A 245 16.00 12.84 -5.82
CA PRO A 245 16.97 12.02 -5.11
C PRO A 245 16.52 11.69 -3.69
N LEU A 246 15.91 12.65 -2.97
CA LEU A 246 15.41 12.41 -1.62
C LEU A 246 14.27 11.40 -1.60
N CYS A 247 13.31 11.50 -2.53
CA CYS A 247 12.24 10.51 -2.66
C CYS A 247 12.78 9.14 -3.10
N LEU A 248 13.71 9.07 -4.04
CA LEU A 248 14.32 7.79 -4.45
C LEU A 248 15.07 7.13 -3.30
N LEU A 249 15.85 7.91 -2.54
CA LEU A 249 16.63 7.42 -1.41
C LEU A 249 15.75 6.87 -0.29
N TYR A 250 14.70 7.61 0.09
CA TYR A 250 13.86 7.25 1.24
C TYR A 250 12.68 6.36 0.89
N LEU A 251 12.11 6.49 -0.31
CA LEU A 251 10.89 5.80 -0.72
C LEU A 251 11.15 4.69 -1.75
N GLY A 252 12.40 4.53 -2.22
CA GLY A 252 12.86 3.43 -3.06
C GLY A 252 12.34 2.05 -2.63
N PRO A 253 12.45 1.69 -1.34
CA PRO A 253 11.98 0.39 -0.85
C PRO A 253 10.46 0.15 -0.97
N TYR A 254 9.63 1.20 -1.06
CA TYR A 254 8.20 1.00 -1.36
C TYR A 254 7.98 0.47 -2.77
N PHE A 255 8.84 0.84 -3.73
CA PHE A 255 8.77 0.26 -5.08
C PHE A 255 9.10 -1.23 -5.04
N THR A 256 10.11 -1.65 -4.27
CA THR A 256 10.45 -3.09 -4.16
C THR A 256 9.31 -3.90 -3.53
N LEU A 257 8.61 -3.33 -2.54
CA LEU A 257 7.42 -3.96 -1.95
C LEU A 257 6.24 -4.02 -2.93
N PHE A 258 5.99 -2.94 -3.67
CA PHE A 258 4.92 -2.93 -4.68
C PHE A 258 5.13 -4.02 -5.74
N HIS A 259 6.36 -4.15 -6.26
CA HIS A 259 6.75 -5.21 -7.19
C HIS A 259 6.72 -6.60 -6.52
N GLY A 260 7.07 -6.71 -5.24
CA GLY A 260 6.99 -7.92 -4.42
C GLY A 260 5.58 -8.46 -4.19
N GLY A 261 4.54 -7.80 -4.71
CA GLY A 261 3.18 -8.31 -4.76
C GLY A 261 2.21 -7.74 -3.74
N TYR A 262 2.60 -6.68 -3.04
CA TYR A 262 1.81 -6.01 -2.02
C TYR A 262 0.79 -4.99 -2.57
N GLY A 263 0.40 -5.07 -3.85
CA GLY A 263 -0.66 -4.23 -4.44
C GLY A 263 -2.07 -4.52 -3.91
N ARG A 264 -2.99 -3.54 -3.98
CA ARG A 264 -4.36 -3.60 -3.45
C ARG A 264 -5.39 -4.03 -4.50
N SER A 265 -6.45 -4.72 -4.07
CA SER A 265 -7.54 -5.13 -4.97
C SER A 265 -8.57 -4.02 -5.14
N ALA A 266 -9.28 -4.02 -6.27
CA ALA A 266 -10.42 -3.13 -6.48
C ALA A 266 -11.52 -3.30 -5.42
N SER A 267 -11.70 -4.51 -4.88
CA SER A 267 -12.65 -4.78 -3.80
C SER A 267 -12.27 -4.08 -2.48
N GLU A 268 -10.97 -3.97 -2.16
CA GLU A 268 -10.52 -3.22 -0.99
C GLU A 268 -10.77 -1.72 -1.16
N MET A 269 -10.53 -1.19 -2.37
CA MET A 269 -10.83 0.22 -2.71
C MET A 269 -12.30 0.55 -2.52
N THR A 270 -13.20 -0.27 -3.09
CA THR A 270 -14.65 -0.07 -2.94
C THR A 270 -15.08 -0.15 -1.48
N LYS A 271 -14.44 -0.99 -0.65
CA LYS A 271 -14.77 -1.09 0.78
C LYS A 271 -14.58 0.25 1.49
N HIS A 272 -13.45 0.92 1.28
CA HIS A 272 -13.08 2.18 1.92
C HIS A 272 -13.34 3.41 1.02
N SER A 273 -14.50 3.40 0.36
CA SER A 273 -15.00 4.51 -0.46
C SER A 273 -16.21 5.15 0.21
N LEU A 274 -16.39 6.46 0.00
CA LEU A 274 -17.48 7.23 0.60
C LEU A 274 -18.74 7.24 -0.24
N GLU A 275 -19.88 7.43 0.43
CA GLU A 275 -21.07 7.99 -0.21
C GLU A 275 -21.04 9.53 -0.16
N PRO A 276 -21.64 10.24 -1.13
CA PRO A 276 -21.68 11.70 -1.12
C PRO A 276 -22.26 12.29 0.17
N LEU A 277 -23.28 11.62 0.73
CA LEU A 277 -23.97 12.02 1.96
C LEU A 277 -23.08 11.95 3.21
N ALA A 278 -21.98 11.20 3.18
CA ALA A 278 -21.07 11.08 4.33
C ALA A 278 -20.44 12.42 4.75
N TYR A 279 -20.33 13.39 3.82
CA TYR A 279 -19.81 14.73 4.09
C TYR A 279 -20.72 15.59 4.97
N LEU A 280 -21.99 15.22 5.16
CA LEU A 280 -22.91 15.94 6.05
C LEU A 280 -22.77 15.48 7.52
N GLY A 281 -22.12 14.34 7.76
CA GLY A 281 -22.05 13.74 9.10
C GLY A 281 -23.41 13.25 9.60
N ARG A 282 -23.41 12.41 10.65
CA ARG A 282 -24.65 11.79 11.16
C ARG A 282 -25.67 12.81 11.67
N TYR A 283 -25.21 13.90 12.27
CA TYR A 283 -26.05 14.94 12.85
C TYR A 283 -26.88 15.67 11.77
N LEU A 284 -26.25 16.22 10.74
CA LEU A 284 -26.99 16.93 9.67
C LEU A 284 -27.81 15.98 8.82
N LEU A 285 -27.37 14.72 8.66
CA LEU A 285 -28.19 13.73 7.97
C LEU A 285 -29.51 13.47 8.69
N GLY A 286 -29.55 13.50 10.03
CA GLY A 286 -30.78 13.39 10.79
C GLY A 286 -31.78 14.55 10.58
N LEU A 287 -31.32 15.69 10.05
CA LEU A 287 -32.19 16.82 9.69
C LEU A 287 -32.83 16.65 8.31
N VAL A 288 -32.21 15.87 7.42
CA VAL A 288 -32.59 15.77 6.00
C VAL A 288 -33.15 14.39 5.64
N LEU A 289 -32.82 13.36 6.42
CA LEU A 289 -33.22 11.98 6.19
C LEU A 289 -33.83 11.35 7.45
N PRO A 290 -34.84 10.47 7.31
CA PRO A 290 -35.34 9.66 8.42
C PRO A 290 -34.25 8.80 9.06
N ALA A 291 -34.34 8.55 10.37
CA ALA A 291 -33.32 7.82 11.15
C ALA A 291 -32.94 6.45 10.55
N GLY A 292 -33.91 5.71 10.01
CA GLY A 292 -33.68 4.42 9.34
C GLY A 292 -32.85 4.52 8.06
N MET A 293 -32.84 5.67 7.37
CA MET A 293 -32.01 5.93 6.20
C MET A 293 -30.62 6.45 6.57
N VAL A 294 -30.49 7.24 7.65
CA VAL A 294 -29.18 7.68 8.18
C VAL A 294 -28.29 6.49 8.50
N GLY A 295 -28.87 5.41 9.04
CA GLY A 295 -28.18 4.15 9.32
C GLY A 295 -27.69 3.39 8.07
N ARG A 296 -28.24 3.68 6.88
CA ARG A 296 -27.87 3.05 5.61
C ARG A 296 -26.77 3.81 4.86
N VAL A 297 -26.51 5.07 5.21
CA VAL A 297 -25.40 5.83 4.60
C VAL A 297 -24.09 5.16 4.97
N LYS A 298 -23.29 4.80 3.97
CA LYS A 298 -21.95 4.27 4.21
C LYS A 298 -20.98 5.38 4.57
N PHE A 299 -20.49 5.26 5.79
CA PHE A 299 -19.32 5.95 6.28
C PHE A 299 -18.11 5.04 6.14
N ASP A 300 -16.93 5.65 6.00
CA ASP A 300 -15.68 4.92 6.22
C ASP A 300 -15.38 4.87 7.73
N GLU A 301 -14.25 4.26 8.11
CA GLU A 301 -13.80 4.17 9.51
C GLU A 301 -13.74 5.55 10.20
N MET A 302 -13.55 6.64 9.42
CA MET A 302 -13.35 8.00 9.93
C MET A 302 -14.37 9.01 9.38
N SER A 303 -14.59 10.10 10.13
CA SER A 303 -15.52 11.16 9.75
C SER A 303 -14.94 12.03 8.65
N VAL A 304 -15.73 12.27 7.60
CA VAL A 304 -15.43 13.25 6.54
C VAL A 304 -16.21 14.54 6.66
N PHE A 305 -16.85 14.73 7.81
CA PHE A 305 -17.62 15.92 8.12
C PHE A 305 -16.69 17.13 8.30
N PRO A 306 -16.86 18.22 7.52
CA PRO A 306 -16.00 19.39 7.59
C PRO A 306 -16.27 20.32 8.79
N SER A 307 -17.36 20.13 9.54
CA SER A 307 -18.02 21.06 10.47
C SER A 307 -19.20 21.84 9.87
N LEU A 308 -20.25 22.04 10.67
CA LEU A 308 -21.37 22.91 10.31
C LEU A 308 -20.89 24.35 10.24
N THR A 309 -20.03 24.73 11.19
CA THR A 309 -19.38 26.03 11.25
C THR A 309 -18.70 26.41 9.93
N LEU A 310 -17.87 25.54 9.34
CA LEU A 310 -17.23 25.82 8.05
C LEU A 310 -18.24 25.87 6.89
N LEU A 311 -19.25 24.98 6.88
CA LEU A 311 -20.27 24.98 5.84
C LEU A 311 -21.03 26.32 5.80
N VAL A 312 -21.40 26.86 6.97
CA VAL A 312 -22.07 28.16 7.09
C VAL A 312 -21.17 29.30 6.61
N LEU A 313 -19.89 29.31 7.01
CA LEU A 313 -18.94 30.34 6.56
C LEU A 313 -18.72 30.32 5.04
N VAL A 314 -18.63 29.13 4.43
CA VAL A 314 -18.44 28.98 2.99
C VAL A 314 -19.70 29.34 2.22
N ALA A 315 -20.89 29.01 2.73
CA ALA A 315 -22.16 29.48 2.17
C ALA A 315 -22.24 31.02 2.22
N GLY A 316 -21.89 31.62 3.38
CA GLY A 316 -21.79 33.06 3.57
C GLY A 316 -20.80 33.72 2.59
N TYR A 317 -19.65 33.09 2.32
CA TYR A 317 -18.70 33.54 1.31
C TYR A 317 -19.33 33.64 -0.08
N GLY A 318 -20.07 32.62 -0.50
CA GLY A 318 -20.72 32.57 -1.81
C GLY A 318 -21.77 33.68 -2.01
N ILE A 319 -22.52 34.00 -0.96
CA ILE A 319 -23.55 35.05 -0.95
C ILE A 319 -22.91 36.44 -0.86
N ALA A 320 -21.98 36.63 0.06
CA ALA A 320 -21.35 37.94 0.31
C ALA A 320 -20.52 38.42 -0.89
N VAL A 321 -19.86 37.53 -1.64
CA VAL A 321 -19.13 37.90 -2.87
C VAL A 321 -20.03 38.56 -3.93
N ARG A 322 -21.36 38.41 -3.83
CA ARG A 322 -22.35 38.94 -4.79
C ARG A 322 -23.02 40.23 -4.34
N HIS A 323 -23.38 40.34 -3.06
CA HIS A 323 -24.26 41.41 -2.56
C HIS A 323 -23.55 42.59 -1.93
N LEU A 324 -22.22 42.59 -1.94
CA LEU A 324 -21.46 43.62 -1.26
C LEU A 324 -21.36 44.90 -2.13
N PRO A 325 -21.97 46.04 -1.71
CA PRO A 325 -21.91 47.30 -2.45
C PRO A 325 -20.49 47.84 -2.52
N GLY A 326 -20.14 48.53 -3.62
CA GLY A 326 -18.84 49.20 -3.78
C GLY A 326 -17.81 48.51 -4.67
N ARG A 327 -18.21 47.58 -5.56
CA ARG A 327 -17.31 47.14 -6.65
C ARG A 327 -17.24 48.25 -7.72
N PRO A 328 -16.04 48.74 -8.10
CA PRO A 328 -15.90 49.61 -9.26
C PRO A 328 -16.56 48.97 -10.50
N GLN A 329 -17.17 49.78 -11.36
CA GLN A 329 -17.82 49.31 -12.59
C GLN A 329 -16.86 48.56 -13.54
N ALA A 330 -15.54 48.80 -13.39
CA ALA A 330 -14.45 48.10 -14.07
C ALA A 330 -14.14 46.67 -13.55
N ASP A 331 -14.70 46.26 -12.40
CA ASP A 331 -14.50 44.94 -11.78
C ASP A 331 -15.66 43.96 -12.06
N ARG A 332 -16.56 44.29 -13.00
CA ARG A 332 -17.61 43.34 -13.44
C ARG A 332 -16.93 42.16 -14.12
N GLU A 333 -17.10 40.98 -13.52
CA GLU A 333 -16.54 39.76 -14.10
C GLU A 333 -17.16 39.48 -15.48
N PRO A 334 -16.37 38.98 -16.44
CA PRO A 334 -16.87 38.66 -17.77
C PRO A 334 -18.09 37.72 -17.70
N ALA A 335 -19.08 37.93 -18.58
CA ALA A 335 -20.28 37.10 -18.65
C ALA A 335 -19.98 35.58 -18.68
N PRO A 336 -18.96 35.09 -19.40
CA PRO A 336 -18.58 33.67 -19.38
C PRO A 336 -18.17 33.15 -17.99
N VAL A 337 -17.47 33.96 -17.18
CA VAL A 337 -17.06 33.57 -15.83
C VAL A 337 -18.27 33.42 -14.91
N THR A 338 -19.21 34.35 -15.01
CA THR A 338 -20.47 34.31 -14.25
C THR A 338 -21.32 33.11 -14.67
N MET A 339 -21.44 32.86 -15.98
CA MET A 339 -22.14 31.70 -16.54
C MET A 339 -21.54 30.38 -16.02
N LEU A 340 -20.22 30.20 -16.10
CA LEU A 340 -19.55 28.99 -15.62
C LEU A 340 -19.71 28.76 -14.12
N ARG A 341 -19.77 29.83 -13.30
CA ARG A 341 -20.06 29.70 -11.87
C ARG A 341 -21.45 29.18 -11.62
N TRP A 342 -22.45 29.70 -12.33
CA TRP A 342 -23.82 29.23 -12.22
C TRP A 342 -23.98 27.82 -12.75
N LEU A 343 -23.34 27.48 -13.87
CA LEU A 343 -23.31 26.12 -14.41
C LEU A 343 -22.74 25.13 -13.40
N ARG A 344 -21.59 25.46 -12.78
CA ARG A 344 -20.99 24.65 -11.72
C ARG A 344 -21.94 24.47 -10.53
N LEU A 345 -22.55 25.55 -10.05
CA LEU A 345 -23.47 25.51 -8.91
C LEU A 345 -24.73 24.69 -9.23
N ALA A 346 -25.32 24.89 -10.40
CA ALA A 346 -26.48 24.15 -10.88
C ALA A 346 -26.16 22.66 -11.05
N ALA A 347 -24.98 22.31 -11.57
CA ALA A 347 -24.53 20.92 -11.70
C ALA A 347 -24.34 20.26 -10.32
N LEU A 348 -23.70 20.94 -9.36
CA LEU A 348 -23.54 20.43 -7.99
C LEU A 348 -24.88 20.31 -7.26
N ALA A 349 -25.77 21.29 -7.41
CA ALA A 349 -27.11 21.25 -6.85
C ALA A 349 -27.94 20.11 -7.47
N GLY A 350 -27.87 19.94 -8.80
CA GLY A 350 -28.52 18.84 -9.50
C GLY A 350 -28.00 17.48 -9.03
N PHE A 351 -26.70 17.34 -8.82
CA PHE A 351 -26.12 16.13 -8.22
C PHE A 351 -26.63 15.89 -6.79
N ALA A 352 -26.65 16.92 -5.94
CA ALA A 352 -27.14 16.80 -4.58
C ALA A 352 -28.63 16.42 -4.51
N VAL A 353 -29.47 17.08 -5.32
CA VAL A 353 -30.89 16.74 -5.45
C VAL A 353 -31.06 15.31 -5.93
N LEU A 354 -30.32 14.89 -6.97
CA LEU A 354 -30.35 13.51 -7.46
C LEU A 354 -30.01 12.51 -6.35
N VAL A 355 -28.93 12.73 -5.60
CA VAL A 355 -28.52 11.84 -4.49
C VAL A 355 -29.60 11.78 -3.41
N LEU A 356 -30.20 12.91 -3.03
CA LEU A 356 -31.27 12.96 -2.04
C LEU A 356 -32.56 12.28 -2.55
N SER A 357 -32.94 12.49 -3.81
CA SER A 357 -34.10 11.87 -4.44
C SER A 357 -33.94 10.35 -4.59
N LEU A 358 -32.76 9.89 -5.02
CA LEU A 358 -32.43 8.47 -5.09
C LEU A 358 -32.36 7.82 -3.70
N GLY A 359 -32.11 8.59 -2.64
CA GLY A 359 -32.23 8.12 -1.27
C GLY A 359 -33.66 7.70 -0.88
N HIS A 360 -34.68 8.26 -1.54
CA HIS A 360 -36.08 7.96 -1.27
C HIS A 360 -36.69 6.94 -2.27
N ALA A 361 -36.11 6.81 -3.47
CA ALA A 361 -36.61 5.94 -4.55
C ALA A 361 -35.89 4.58 -4.61
N HIS A 362 -36.64 3.48 -4.74
CA HIS A 362 -36.10 2.11 -4.82
C HIS A 362 -36.40 1.49 -6.20
N GLY A 363 -35.39 0.99 -6.91
CA GLY A 363 -35.57 0.25 -8.18
C GLY A 363 -34.36 0.24 -9.11
N ALA A 364 -34.35 -0.64 -10.13
CA ALA A 364 -33.23 -0.78 -11.09
C ALA A 364 -32.96 0.50 -11.94
N SER A 365 -33.98 1.34 -12.14
CA SER A 365 -33.86 2.64 -12.81
C SER A 365 -32.94 3.62 -12.06
N SER A 366 -32.78 3.45 -10.74
CA SER A 366 -31.90 4.29 -9.92
C SER A 366 -30.42 4.20 -10.31
N GLY A 367 -29.94 3.01 -10.69
CA GLY A 367 -28.57 2.81 -11.16
C GLY A 367 -28.32 3.46 -12.53
N LEU A 368 -29.30 3.43 -13.44
CA LEU A 368 -29.23 4.09 -14.74
C LEU A 368 -29.21 5.62 -14.58
N LEU A 369 -30.08 6.18 -13.73
CA LEU A 369 -30.09 7.61 -13.43
C LEU A 369 -28.75 8.07 -12.82
N LEU A 370 -28.19 7.29 -11.89
CA LEU A 370 -26.89 7.61 -11.30
C LEU A 370 -25.75 7.50 -12.33
N THR A 371 -25.83 6.54 -13.25
CA THR A 371 -24.83 6.37 -14.32
C THR A 371 -24.81 7.57 -15.25
N TRP A 372 -25.97 8.02 -15.74
CA TRP A 372 -26.05 9.12 -16.71
C TRP A 372 -26.07 10.50 -16.04
N LEU A 373 -27.06 10.77 -15.19
CA LEU A 373 -27.24 12.07 -14.56
C LEU A 373 -26.20 12.31 -13.46
N GLY A 374 -25.87 11.28 -12.68
CA GLY A 374 -24.87 11.39 -11.61
C GLY A 374 -23.47 11.69 -12.18
N ASN A 375 -22.96 10.87 -13.10
CA ASN A 375 -21.68 11.19 -13.75
C ASN A 375 -21.76 12.46 -14.59
N GLY A 376 -22.85 12.70 -15.33
CA GLY A 376 -23.02 13.87 -16.18
C GLY A 376 -22.92 15.19 -15.40
N THR A 377 -23.60 15.28 -14.26
CA THR A 377 -23.53 16.46 -13.37
C THR A 377 -22.14 16.63 -12.74
N LEU A 378 -21.47 15.56 -12.30
CA LEU A 378 -20.11 15.63 -11.77
C LEU A 378 -19.08 16.06 -12.83
N VAL A 379 -19.16 15.50 -14.04
CA VAL A 379 -18.29 15.87 -15.17
C VAL A 379 -18.52 17.33 -15.55
N LEU A 380 -19.77 17.78 -15.63
CA LEU A 380 -20.12 19.17 -15.92
C LEU A 380 -19.59 20.14 -14.85
N ALA A 381 -19.76 19.81 -13.57
CA ALA A 381 -19.22 20.59 -12.47
C ALA A 381 -17.69 20.68 -12.51
N LEU A 382 -17.02 19.56 -12.79
CA LEU A 382 -15.56 19.51 -12.90
C LEU A 382 -15.07 20.32 -14.11
N ALA A 383 -15.67 20.14 -15.28
CA ALA A 383 -15.34 20.89 -16.49
C ALA A 383 -15.52 22.40 -16.29
N ALA A 384 -16.66 22.83 -15.73
CA ALA A 384 -16.89 24.23 -15.43
C ALA A 384 -15.86 24.80 -14.43
N THR A 385 -15.45 24.00 -13.43
CA THR A 385 -14.44 24.41 -12.45
C THR A 385 -13.03 24.51 -13.07
N LEU A 386 -12.68 23.59 -13.96
CA LEU A 386 -11.42 23.62 -14.71
C LEU A 386 -11.36 24.83 -15.65
N LEU A 387 -12.45 25.12 -16.38
CA LEU A 387 -12.54 26.31 -17.22
C LEU A 387 -12.39 27.59 -16.39
N LEU A 388 -13.07 27.68 -15.23
CA LEU A 388 -12.90 28.80 -14.29
C LEU A 388 -11.45 28.96 -13.80
N ALA A 389 -10.72 27.85 -13.60
CA ALA A 389 -9.32 27.85 -13.20
C ALA A 389 -8.41 28.41 -14.29
N VAL A 390 -8.70 28.15 -15.57
CA VAL A 390 -7.92 28.66 -16.72
C VAL A 390 -8.23 30.12 -17.03
N LEU A 391 -9.48 30.55 -16.84
CA LEU A 391 -9.89 31.92 -17.14
C LEU A 391 -9.13 32.93 -16.26
N ALA A 392 -8.44 33.86 -16.92
CA ALA A 392 -7.57 34.84 -16.27
C ALA A 392 -8.33 35.67 -15.22
N VAL A 393 -7.77 35.74 -14.02
CA VAL A 393 -8.16 36.72 -12.99
C VAL A 393 -7.16 37.86 -13.01
N PRO A 394 -7.56 39.11 -13.25
CA PRO A 394 -6.68 40.25 -13.09
C PRO A 394 -6.19 40.37 -11.62
N GLY A 395 -4.90 40.60 -11.43
CA GLY A 395 -4.34 41.23 -10.22
C GLY A 395 -4.31 40.47 -8.88
N GLN A 396 -5.03 39.36 -8.65
CA GLN A 396 -5.13 38.76 -7.31
C GLN A 396 -4.62 37.30 -7.22
N PRO A 397 -3.39 37.06 -6.72
CA PRO A 397 -2.84 35.71 -6.54
C PRO A 397 -3.70 34.81 -5.64
N ALA A 398 -4.33 35.35 -4.60
CA ALA A 398 -5.17 34.57 -3.70
C ALA A 398 -6.43 34.04 -4.41
N ALA A 399 -7.04 34.84 -5.29
CA ALA A 399 -8.19 34.40 -6.08
C ALA A 399 -7.83 33.29 -7.08
N ARG A 400 -6.66 33.39 -7.73
CA ARG A 400 -6.12 32.34 -8.62
C ARG A 400 -5.86 31.05 -7.84
N PHE A 401 -5.20 31.16 -6.68
CA PHE A 401 -4.96 30.02 -5.80
C PHE A 401 -6.26 29.33 -5.39
N CYS A 402 -7.26 30.08 -4.92
CA CYS A 402 -8.56 29.52 -4.52
C CYS A 402 -9.31 28.84 -5.69
N ARG A 403 -9.15 29.31 -6.93
CA ARG A 403 -9.75 28.64 -8.11
C ARG A 403 -9.09 27.29 -8.40
N GLY A 404 -7.76 27.24 -8.37
CA GLY A 404 -7.02 25.97 -8.54
C GLY A 404 -7.31 24.99 -7.40
N LEU A 405 -7.36 25.50 -6.16
CA LEU A 405 -7.70 24.70 -4.99
C LEU A 405 -9.14 24.19 -5.02
N ALA A 406 -10.09 24.96 -5.56
CA ALA A 406 -11.46 24.50 -5.78
C ALA A 406 -11.53 23.37 -6.82
N ALA A 407 -10.76 23.47 -7.91
CA ALA A 407 -10.66 22.40 -8.90
C ALA A 407 -10.07 21.12 -8.30
N ALA A 408 -8.99 21.26 -7.53
CA ALA A 408 -8.38 20.16 -6.79
C ALA A 408 -9.35 19.52 -5.80
N ALA A 409 -10.06 20.33 -5.00
CA ALA A 409 -11.06 19.85 -4.06
C ALA A 409 -12.19 19.10 -4.75
N LEU A 410 -12.72 19.60 -5.87
CA LEU A 410 -13.80 18.91 -6.59
C LEU A 410 -13.33 17.58 -7.19
N LEU A 411 -12.13 17.53 -7.77
CA LEU A 411 -11.55 16.27 -8.24
C LEU A 411 -11.39 15.27 -7.07
N CYS A 412 -10.80 15.71 -5.97
CA CYS A 412 -10.60 14.87 -4.79
C CYS A 412 -11.92 14.43 -4.14
N PHE A 413 -12.96 15.26 -4.16
CA PHE A 413 -14.31 14.87 -3.75
C PHE A 413 -14.80 13.69 -4.59
N ILE A 414 -14.73 13.79 -5.93
CA ILE A 414 -15.18 12.72 -6.84
C ILE A 414 -14.35 11.44 -6.65
N LEU A 415 -13.03 11.56 -6.46
CA LEU A 415 -12.15 10.41 -6.21
C LEU A 415 -12.41 9.76 -4.84
N SER A 416 -12.82 10.53 -3.84
CA SER A 416 -13.16 10.02 -2.50
C SER A 416 -14.39 9.10 -2.50
N LEU A 417 -15.25 9.22 -3.52
CA LEU A 417 -16.38 8.32 -3.76
C LEU A 417 -15.94 6.95 -4.31
N GLY A 418 -14.67 6.82 -4.72
CA GLY A 418 -14.09 5.58 -5.19
C GLY A 418 -14.55 5.11 -6.58
N PRO A 419 -14.31 3.83 -6.94
CA PRO A 419 -14.58 3.32 -8.28
C PRO A 419 -16.07 3.19 -8.61
N SER A 420 -16.95 3.18 -7.62
CA SER A 420 -18.39 3.10 -7.81
C SER A 420 -19.09 4.20 -7.03
N LEU A 421 -19.96 4.96 -7.70
CA LEU A 421 -20.89 5.88 -7.06
C LEU A 421 -21.96 5.06 -6.32
N LEU A 422 -22.13 5.36 -5.04
CA LEU A 422 -23.07 4.69 -4.14
C LEU A 422 -23.98 5.74 -3.52
N VAL A 423 -25.26 5.40 -3.38
CA VAL A 423 -26.26 6.16 -2.63
C VAL A 423 -26.98 5.18 -1.73
N LEU A 424 -26.98 5.40 -0.41
CA LEU A 424 -27.57 4.53 0.62
C LEU A 424 -27.22 3.05 0.43
N SER A 425 -26.15 2.61 1.07
CA SER A 425 -25.72 1.21 1.05
C SER A 425 -26.86 0.24 1.40
N GLY A 426 -27.28 -0.52 0.38
CA GLY A 426 -28.43 -1.44 0.43
C GLY A 426 -29.57 -1.07 -0.52
N SER A 427 -29.64 0.18 -0.98
CA SER A 427 -30.47 0.56 -2.12
C SER A 427 -29.70 0.24 -3.41
N ALA A 428 -30.35 -0.38 -4.40
CA ALA A 428 -29.70 -0.93 -5.59
C ALA A 428 -29.03 0.13 -6.53
N ALA A 429 -28.97 1.41 -6.11
CA ALA A 429 -28.41 2.52 -6.87
C ALA A 429 -26.88 2.52 -6.82
N ARG A 430 -26.28 1.81 -7.78
CA ARG A 430 -24.83 1.78 -8.01
C ARG A 430 -24.51 2.12 -9.45
N ALA A 431 -23.49 2.94 -9.65
CA ALA A 431 -22.95 3.26 -10.97
C ALA A 431 -21.42 3.25 -10.95
N ASP A 432 -20.79 3.00 -12.08
CA ASP A 432 -19.35 3.18 -12.22
C ASP A 432 -19.00 4.67 -12.23
N ASN A 433 -17.91 5.02 -11.55
CA ASN A 433 -17.43 6.40 -11.49
C ASN A 433 -16.54 6.68 -12.72
N LEU A 434 -17.07 7.45 -13.69
CA LEU A 434 -16.39 7.72 -14.95
C LEU A 434 -15.12 8.55 -14.75
N VAL A 435 -15.17 9.54 -13.85
CA VAL A 435 -14.00 10.39 -13.53
C VAL A 435 -12.91 9.57 -12.87
N PHE A 436 -13.27 8.69 -11.93
CA PHE A 436 -12.31 7.77 -11.30
C PHE A 436 -11.65 6.86 -12.35
N SER A 437 -12.44 6.32 -13.27
CA SER A 437 -11.96 5.43 -14.33
C SER A 437 -11.03 6.15 -15.31
N LEU A 438 -11.35 7.41 -15.63
CA LEU A 438 -10.51 8.27 -16.46
C LEU A 438 -9.16 8.55 -15.77
N VAL A 439 -9.19 8.99 -14.51
CA VAL A 439 -7.96 9.26 -13.74
C VAL A 439 -7.13 7.99 -13.58
N GLY A 440 -7.78 6.84 -13.31
CA GLY A 440 -7.13 5.53 -13.21
C GLY A 440 -6.42 5.07 -14.49
N THR A 441 -6.73 5.68 -15.65
CA THR A 441 -6.03 5.39 -16.91
C THR A 441 -4.67 6.10 -16.99
N PHE A 442 -4.53 7.26 -16.36
CA PHE A 442 -3.30 8.05 -16.36
C PHE A 442 -2.50 7.94 -15.06
N PHE A 443 -3.15 7.55 -13.97
CA PHE A 443 -2.58 7.51 -12.63
C PHE A 443 -2.88 6.18 -11.93
N PRO A 444 -1.88 5.47 -11.38
CA PRO A 444 -2.06 4.14 -10.80
C PRO A 444 -2.74 4.21 -9.42
N LEU A 445 -4.07 4.40 -9.40
CA LEU A 445 -4.88 4.47 -8.18
C LEU A 445 -4.87 3.15 -7.37
N SER A 446 -4.40 2.05 -7.95
CA SER A 446 -4.27 0.73 -7.30
C SER A 446 -3.31 0.68 -6.11
N GLY A 447 -2.52 1.73 -5.88
CA GLY A 447 -1.70 1.89 -4.67
C GLY A 447 -2.50 2.28 -3.42
N PHE A 448 -3.71 2.80 -3.59
CA PHE A 448 -4.55 3.28 -2.49
C PHE A 448 -5.54 2.20 -2.05
N ARG A 449 -5.63 1.98 -0.72
CA ARG A 449 -6.69 1.16 -0.12
C ARG A 449 -7.90 2.00 0.27
N VAL A 450 -7.67 3.21 0.79
CA VAL A 450 -8.66 4.04 1.48
C VAL A 450 -8.89 5.31 0.67
N MET A 451 -10.00 5.36 -0.08
CA MET A 451 -10.30 6.46 -0.99
C MET A 451 -10.84 7.69 -0.26
N SER A 452 -11.46 7.51 0.89
CA SER A 452 -11.94 8.63 1.74
C SER A 452 -10.84 9.64 2.09
N ARG A 453 -9.57 9.22 2.07
CA ARG A 453 -8.42 10.10 2.38
C ARG A 453 -8.24 11.26 1.39
N PHE A 454 -8.79 11.16 0.18
CA PHE A 454 -8.82 12.28 -0.77
C PHE A 454 -9.57 13.52 -0.21
N SER A 455 -10.46 13.34 0.77
CA SER A 455 -11.19 14.43 1.43
C SER A 455 -10.28 15.49 2.07
N ILE A 456 -9.01 15.21 2.38
CA ILE A 456 -8.09 16.20 2.96
C ILE A 456 -7.98 17.50 2.14
N ILE A 457 -7.95 17.39 0.80
CA ILE A 457 -7.88 18.56 -0.09
C ILE A 457 -9.19 19.34 -0.07
N VAL A 458 -10.33 18.64 0.07
CA VAL A 458 -11.65 19.27 0.27
C VAL A 458 -11.65 20.07 1.57
N MET A 459 -11.14 19.50 2.66
CA MET A 459 -11.05 20.17 3.96
C MET A 459 -10.15 21.41 3.90
N ILE A 460 -8.97 21.31 3.28
CA ILE A 460 -8.06 22.45 3.08
C ILE A 460 -8.75 23.56 2.29
N PHE A 461 -9.49 23.23 1.23
CA PHE A 461 -10.27 24.21 0.47
C PHE A 461 -11.31 24.92 1.34
N LEU A 462 -12.09 24.17 2.13
CA LEU A 462 -13.13 24.74 2.99
C LEU A 462 -12.54 25.64 4.08
N VAL A 463 -11.42 25.24 4.69
CA VAL A 463 -10.69 26.07 5.67
C VAL A 463 -10.19 27.37 5.05
N VAL A 464 -9.54 27.30 3.88
CA VAL A 464 -9.05 28.49 3.17
C VAL A 464 -10.22 29.40 2.76
N ALA A 465 -11.31 28.84 2.25
CA ALA A 465 -12.49 29.60 1.85
C ALA A 465 -13.18 30.29 3.05
N GLY A 466 -13.33 29.59 4.17
CA GLY A 466 -13.86 30.15 5.41
C GLY A 466 -12.98 31.28 5.98
N ALA A 467 -11.66 31.10 5.98
CA ALA A 467 -10.72 32.15 6.41
C ALA A 467 -10.76 33.38 5.49
N CYS A 468 -10.85 33.17 4.16
CA CYS A 468 -11.03 34.26 3.19
C CYS A 468 -12.33 35.04 3.43
N PHE A 469 -13.40 34.37 3.84
CA PHE A 469 -14.67 35.01 4.15
C PHE A 469 -14.57 35.90 5.38
N LEU A 470 -14.03 35.36 6.48
CA LEU A 470 -13.83 36.13 7.71
C LEU A 470 -12.92 37.32 7.49
N ASP A 471 -11.88 37.17 6.67
CA ASP A 471 -11.02 38.28 6.29
C ASP A 471 -11.80 39.33 5.47
N ARG A 472 -12.60 38.97 4.46
CA ARG A 472 -13.40 40.00 3.76
C ARG A 472 -14.44 40.66 4.65
N LEU A 473 -15.07 39.91 5.54
CA LEU A 473 -16.09 40.42 6.45
C LEU A 473 -15.49 41.43 7.44
N SER A 474 -14.34 41.09 8.01
CA SER A 474 -13.59 41.94 8.94
C SER A 474 -13.02 43.20 8.28
N ASP A 475 -12.92 43.22 6.94
CA ASP A 475 -12.37 44.35 6.17
C ASP A 475 -13.44 45.42 6.01
N ARG A 476 -14.65 44.97 5.70
CA ARG A 476 -15.84 45.82 5.60
C ARG A 476 -16.36 46.33 6.94
N ARG A 477 -16.37 45.47 7.96
CA ARG A 477 -16.84 45.83 9.30
C ARG A 477 -15.80 45.36 10.32
N PRO A 478 -14.87 46.24 10.74
CA PRO A 478 -13.81 45.88 11.67
C PRO A 478 -14.31 45.27 12.99
N SER A 479 -15.49 45.64 13.46
CA SER A 479 -16.13 45.03 14.65
C SER A 479 -16.44 43.54 14.47
N LEU A 480 -16.74 43.09 13.25
CA LEU A 480 -17.04 41.69 12.96
C LEU A 480 -15.80 40.79 12.99
N ARG A 481 -14.59 41.33 13.15
CA ARG A 481 -13.38 40.52 13.39
C ARG A 481 -13.50 39.65 14.65
N TRP A 482 -14.31 40.10 15.62
CA TRP A 482 -14.58 39.36 16.84
C TRP A 482 -15.50 38.16 16.63
N LEU A 483 -16.20 38.04 15.50
CA LEU A 483 -16.94 36.82 15.14
C LEU A 483 -16.02 35.59 15.02
N ALA A 484 -14.71 35.80 14.78
CA ALA A 484 -13.75 34.69 14.76
C ALA A 484 -13.74 33.90 16.09
N LEU A 485 -14.01 34.55 17.23
CA LEU A 485 -14.01 33.90 18.55
C LEU A 485 -15.23 32.98 18.77
N PRO A 486 -16.50 33.42 18.66
CA PRO A 486 -17.64 32.53 18.81
C PRO A 486 -17.66 31.42 17.75
N VAL A 487 -17.19 31.70 16.53
CA VAL A 487 -17.02 30.67 15.49
C VAL A 487 -15.95 29.64 15.89
N LEU A 488 -14.84 30.07 16.50
CA LEU A 488 -13.84 29.16 17.04
C LEU A 488 -14.38 28.33 18.21
N LEU A 489 -15.16 28.93 19.10
CA LEU A 489 -15.82 28.21 20.21
C LEU A 489 -16.82 27.17 19.69
N ALA A 490 -17.60 27.50 18.65
CA ALA A 490 -18.48 26.54 17.99
C ALA A 490 -17.69 25.37 17.40
N LEU A 491 -16.55 25.65 16.77
CA LEU A 491 -15.67 24.60 16.25
C LEU A 491 -15.10 23.70 17.35
N ILE A 492 -14.69 24.28 18.49
CA ILE A 492 -14.22 23.53 19.67
C ILE A 492 -15.35 22.65 20.22
N ALA A 493 -16.59 23.15 20.27
CA ALA A 493 -17.75 22.37 20.68
C ALA A 493 -18.02 21.20 19.72
N GLU A 494 -17.95 21.43 18.40
CA GLU A 494 -18.08 20.36 17.40
C GLU A 494 -16.95 19.32 17.50
N ALA A 495 -15.73 19.75 17.81
CA ALA A 495 -14.60 18.86 18.07
C ALA A 495 -14.84 18.00 19.31
N HIS A 496 -15.24 18.61 20.43
CA HIS A 496 -15.56 17.92 21.69
C HIS A 496 -16.72 16.93 21.56
N ALA A 497 -17.63 17.14 20.63
CA ALA A 497 -18.76 16.24 20.39
C ALA A 497 -18.31 14.86 19.83
N ILE A 498 -17.07 14.73 19.34
CA ILE A 498 -16.53 13.45 18.92
C ILE A 498 -16.02 12.69 20.16
N PRO A 499 -16.43 11.43 20.37
CA PRO A 499 -15.91 10.62 21.46
C PRO A 499 -14.42 10.29 21.26
N HIS A 500 -13.61 10.61 22.27
CA HIS A 500 -12.19 10.30 22.31
C HIS A 500 -11.82 9.50 23.57
N PRO A 501 -12.20 8.22 23.67
CA PRO A 501 -11.79 7.39 24.80
C PRO A 501 -10.27 7.26 24.87
N TYR A 502 -9.72 7.44 26.08
CA TYR A 502 -8.33 7.20 26.39
C TYR A 502 -8.22 6.04 27.36
N ARG A 503 -7.23 5.18 27.15
CA ARG A 503 -6.97 4.04 28.01
C ARG A 503 -5.54 4.09 28.52
N ARG A 504 -5.40 3.90 29.83
CA ARG A 504 -4.09 3.72 30.47
C ARG A 504 -3.41 2.49 29.85
N PHE A 505 -2.20 2.67 29.36
CA PHE A 505 -1.41 1.59 28.80
C PHE A 505 -0.71 0.86 29.94
N THR A 506 -1.14 -0.38 30.18
CA THR A 506 -0.36 -1.34 30.95
C THR A 506 0.56 -2.10 30.01
N LEU A 507 1.82 -2.27 30.41
CA LEU A 507 2.74 -3.18 29.75
C LEU A 507 2.05 -4.54 29.66
N PRO A 508 1.84 -5.09 28.45
CA PRO A 508 1.15 -6.35 28.31
C PRO A 508 1.97 -7.46 28.94
N ILE A 509 3.27 -7.53 28.66
CA ILE A 509 4.18 -8.58 29.15
C ILE A 509 4.75 -8.17 30.52
N SER A 510 4.71 -9.10 31.48
CA SER A 510 5.31 -8.91 32.81
C SER A 510 6.81 -8.61 32.72
N ARG A 511 7.36 -7.91 33.72
CA ARG A 511 8.81 -7.59 33.73
C ARG A 511 9.68 -8.85 33.75
N SER A 512 9.33 -9.83 34.58
CA SER A 512 10.03 -11.12 34.67
C SER A 512 10.09 -11.85 33.34
N THR A 513 8.95 -11.93 32.62
CA THR A 513 8.91 -12.57 31.31
C THR A 513 9.67 -11.75 30.27
N LEU A 514 9.58 -10.41 30.31
CA LEU A 514 10.33 -9.55 29.41
C LEU A 514 11.85 -9.67 29.61
N ASP A 515 12.31 -9.77 30.85
CA ASP A 515 13.74 -9.98 31.16
C ASP A 515 14.20 -11.39 30.74
N ALA A 516 13.34 -12.40 30.88
CA ALA A 516 13.59 -13.74 30.35
C ALA A 516 13.69 -13.78 28.82
N ILE A 517 12.89 -12.97 28.12
CA ILE A 517 12.95 -12.78 26.66
C ILE A 517 14.24 -12.04 26.28
N ARG A 518 14.59 -10.95 26.98
CA ARG A 518 15.76 -10.10 26.69
C ARG A 518 17.09 -10.78 26.92
N SER A 519 17.16 -11.65 27.93
CA SER A 519 18.37 -12.45 28.23
C SER A 519 18.65 -13.56 27.23
N ARG A 520 17.74 -13.82 26.28
CA ARG A 520 17.84 -14.90 25.31
C ARG A 520 17.96 -14.34 23.90
N HIS A 521 18.89 -14.90 23.13
CA HIS A 521 19.00 -14.64 21.71
C HIS A 521 18.08 -15.61 20.94
N GLY A 522 17.17 -15.09 20.13
CA GLY A 522 16.25 -15.93 19.37
C GLY A 522 15.06 -15.17 18.79
N THR A 523 14.13 -15.93 18.25
CA THR A 523 12.85 -15.42 17.76
C THR A 523 11.74 -15.80 18.74
N PHE A 524 10.69 -14.99 18.81
CA PHE A 524 9.61 -15.16 19.76
C PHE A 524 8.27 -15.01 19.05
N THR A 525 7.30 -15.82 19.47
CA THR A 525 5.91 -15.71 19.05
C THR A 525 5.04 -15.60 20.29
N VAL A 526 4.32 -14.49 20.44
CA VAL A 526 3.39 -14.26 21.54
C VAL A 526 2.00 -14.75 21.12
N LEU A 527 1.37 -15.56 21.95
CA LEU A 527 0.01 -16.06 21.77
C LEU A 527 -0.94 -15.28 22.69
N PRO A 528 -2.12 -14.86 22.19
CA PRO A 528 -2.62 -15.09 20.84
C PRO A 528 -1.94 -14.21 19.78
N LEU A 529 -1.69 -14.79 18.60
CA LEU A 529 -1.20 -14.06 17.42
C LEU A 529 -2.33 -13.83 16.41
N GLY A 530 -2.30 -12.68 15.75
CA GLY A 530 -3.24 -12.31 14.69
C GLY A 530 -4.48 -11.60 15.23
N ASP A 531 -4.30 -10.83 16.31
CA ASP A 531 -5.28 -9.91 16.86
C ASP A 531 -4.63 -8.53 17.01
N ARG A 532 -5.20 -7.52 16.33
CA ARG A 532 -4.56 -6.21 16.19
C ARG A 532 -4.36 -5.50 17.53
N ASN A 533 -5.32 -5.65 18.45
CA ASN A 533 -5.27 -5.01 19.76
C ASN A 533 -4.14 -5.58 20.63
N HIS A 534 -3.90 -6.89 20.54
CA HIS A 534 -2.83 -7.53 21.31
C HIS A 534 -1.48 -7.37 20.62
N ASP A 535 -1.41 -7.63 19.31
CA ASP A 535 -0.17 -7.58 18.53
C ASP A 535 0.49 -6.20 18.63
N SER A 536 -0.25 -5.09 18.51
CA SER A 536 0.34 -3.74 18.60
C SER A 536 0.92 -3.42 19.98
N ARG A 537 0.31 -3.94 21.06
CA ARG A 537 0.81 -3.77 22.43
C ARG A 537 2.06 -4.60 22.66
N TYR A 538 2.11 -5.83 22.15
CA TYR A 538 3.32 -6.67 22.23
C TYR A 538 4.48 -6.05 21.47
N MET A 539 4.23 -5.49 20.28
CA MET A 539 5.24 -4.77 19.51
C MET A 539 5.87 -3.67 20.36
N LEU A 540 5.07 -2.79 20.96
CA LEU A 540 5.58 -1.72 21.83
C LEU A 540 6.36 -2.25 23.03
N ALA A 541 5.91 -3.33 23.67
CA ALA A 541 6.59 -3.93 24.81
C ALA A 541 8.04 -4.36 24.48
N ILE A 542 8.28 -4.79 23.23
CA ILE A 542 9.60 -5.25 22.77
C ILE A 542 10.34 -4.24 21.88
N GLY A 543 9.75 -3.07 21.58
CA GLY A 543 10.23 -2.11 20.58
C GLY A 543 11.63 -1.54 20.79
N GLY A 544 12.12 -1.59 22.02
CA GLY A 544 13.49 -1.19 22.39
C GLY A 544 14.44 -2.37 22.59
N THR A 545 14.15 -3.54 22.03
CA THR A 545 14.96 -4.74 22.19
C THR A 545 15.45 -5.27 20.85
N ARG A 546 16.58 -5.97 20.86
CA ARG A 546 17.10 -6.70 19.68
C ARG A 546 16.36 -8.03 19.42
N THR A 547 15.31 -8.30 20.18
CA THR A 547 14.51 -9.52 20.13
C THR A 547 13.66 -9.56 18.87
N LEU A 548 13.71 -10.66 18.12
CA LEU A 548 12.93 -10.83 16.90
C LEU A 548 11.54 -11.42 17.20
N LEU A 549 10.47 -10.75 16.78
CA LEU A 549 9.09 -11.12 17.04
C LEU A 549 8.38 -11.50 15.74
N VAL A 550 7.69 -12.63 15.76
CA VAL A 550 6.87 -13.13 14.64
C VAL A 550 5.54 -12.38 14.55
N ASN A 551 5.00 -11.93 15.69
CA ASN A 551 3.85 -11.03 15.74
C ASN A 551 4.17 -9.70 15.05
N GLY A 552 3.11 -9.01 14.65
CA GLY A 552 3.24 -7.73 13.95
C GLY A 552 1.90 -7.26 13.42
N PHE A 553 1.71 -5.96 13.47
CA PHE A 553 0.60 -5.23 12.88
C PHE A 553 1.14 -4.03 12.08
N GLY A 554 0.42 -3.59 11.05
CA GLY A 554 0.89 -2.61 10.08
C GLY A 554 0.00 -2.51 8.84
N GLY A 555 0.39 -1.65 7.91
CA GLY A 555 -0.36 -1.39 6.67
C GLY A 555 -0.49 -2.63 5.78
N PHE A 556 0.53 -3.49 5.73
CA PHE A 556 0.52 -4.75 4.98
C PHE A 556 0.48 -5.98 5.90
N SER A 557 -0.13 -7.06 5.43
CA SER A 557 -0.26 -8.31 6.18
C SER A 557 0.48 -9.46 5.49
N PRO A 558 1.70 -9.81 5.96
CA PRO A 558 2.50 -10.87 5.37
C PRO A 558 1.82 -12.27 5.35
N ALA A 559 2.06 -13.04 4.29
CA ALA A 559 1.32 -14.28 4.00
C ALA A 559 1.51 -15.43 5.02
N LEU A 560 2.74 -15.67 5.49
CA LEU A 560 3.10 -16.68 6.49
C LEU A 560 2.47 -16.33 7.83
N GLN A 561 2.53 -15.07 8.24
CA GLN A 561 1.88 -14.63 9.46
C GLN A 561 0.35 -14.83 9.40
N LEU A 562 -0.29 -14.47 8.27
CA LEU A 562 -1.71 -14.78 8.03
C LEU A 562 -2.02 -16.29 8.02
N LYS A 563 -1.08 -17.14 7.56
CA LYS A 563 -1.23 -18.60 7.60
C LYS A 563 -1.13 -19.11 9.05
N ILE A 564 -0.18 -18.61 9.84
CA ILE A 564 0.01 -18.95 11.25
C ILE A 564 -1.23 -18.53 12.05
N GLY A 565 -1.66 -17.27 11.96
CA GLY A 565 -2.83 -16.76 12.69
C GLY A 565 -4.12 -17.53 12.36
N ARG A 566 -4.36 -17.86 11.08
CA ARG A 566 -5.50 -18.71 10.68
C ARG A 566 -5.38 -20.13 11.21
N ALA A 567 -4.17 -20.68 11.28
CA ALA A 567 -3.93 -22.00 11.84
C ALA A 567 -4.13 -22.00 13.36
N LEU A 568 -3.68 -20.99 14.10
CA LEU A 568 -3.90 -20.89 15.55
C LEU A 568 -5.39 -20.85 15.91
N ARG A 569 -6.21 -20.19 15.07
CA ARG A 569 -7.66 -20.11 15.28
C ARG A 569 -8.41 -21.43 15.05
N ARG A 570 -7.87 -22.36 14.25
CA ARG A 570 -8.63 -23.56 13.79
C ARG A 570 -7.91 -24.90 13.91
N ARG A 571 -6.58 -24.89 13.79
CA ARG A 571 -5.70 -26.07 13.70
C ARG A 571 -4.36 -25.80 14.42
N PRO A 572 -4.34 -25.77 15.77
CA PRO A 572 -3.15 -25.42 16.56
C PRO A 572 -1.92 -26.26 16.21
N ALA A 573 -2.08 -27.56 16.01
CA ALA A 573 -1.00 -28.46 15.60
C ALA A 573 -0.28 -28.02 14.31
N ARG A 574 -1.05 -27.52 13.33
CA ARG A 574 -0.51 -26.97 12.08
C ARG A 574 0.20 -25.63 12.32
N ALA A 575 -0.31 -24.81 13.24
CA ALA A 575 0.33 -23.55 13.59
C ALA A 575 1.70 -23.78 14.25
N PHE A 576 1.80 -24.70 15.21
CA PHE A 576 3.07 -25.02 15.87
C PHE A 576 4.10 -25.59 14.90
N SER A 577 3.68 -26.40 13.92
CA SER A 577 4.57 -26.83 12.82
C SER A 577 5.08 -25.67 11.97
N LEU A 578 4.23 -24.69 11.65
CA LEU A 578 4.65 -23.49 10.90
C LEU A 578 5.59 -22.60 11.73
N ILE A 579 5.31 -22.40 13.03
CA ILE A 579 6.15 -21.61 13.92
C ILE A 579 7.51 -22.30 14.11
N GLY A 580 7.52 -23.63 14.31
CA GLY A 580 8.75 -24.43 14.41
C GLY A 580 9.61 -24.41 13.15
N SER A 581 9.04 -24.09 11.98
CA SER A 581 9.80 -23.91 10.75
C SER A 581 10.48 -22.54 10.61
N ILE A 582 10.29 -21.62 11.55
CA ILE A 582 11.00 -20.33 11.57
C ILE A 582 12.38 -20.54 12.19
N TRP A 583 13.42 -20.01 11.55
CA TRP A 583 14.78 -20.00 12.08
C TRP A 583 15.29 -18.56 12.24
N PRO A 584 16.00 -18.20 13.33
CA PRO A 584 16.29 -19.03 14.50
C PRO A 584 15.02 -19.49 15.21
N ARG A 585 15.11 -20.61 15.94
CA ARG A 585 13.94 -21.26 16.55
C ARG A 585 13.10 -20.28 17.36
N SER A 586 11.79 -20.29 17.09
CA SER A 586 10.85 -19.44 17.82
C SER A 586 10.46 -20.06 19.16
N MET A 587 10.67 -19.33 20.23
CA MET A 587 10.04 -19.60 21.52
C MET A 587 8.59 -19.10 21.51
N LEU A 588 7.73 -19.72 22.32
CA LEU A 588 6.33 -19.32 22.47
C LEU A 588 6.14 -18.61 23.81
N VAL A 589 5.55 -17.42 23.78
CA VAL A 589 5.10 -16.70 24.97
C VAL A 589 3.58 -16.78 24.98
N VAL A 590 2.99 -17.34 26.04
CA VAL A 590 1.55 -17.45 26.18
C VAL A 590 1.07 -16.34 27.11
N ASP A 591 0.29 -15.40 26.57
CA ASP A 591 -0.50 -14.45 27.37
C ASP A 591 -1.80 -15.14 27.80
N ARG A 592 -1.88 -15.55 29.06
CA ARG A 592 -3.01 -16.36 29.56
C ARG A 592 -4.32 -15.59 29.53
N GLN A 593 -4.28 -14.30 29.86
CA GLN A 593 -5.47 -13.46 29.93
C GLN A 593 -6.04 -13.20 28.52
N ALA A 594 -5.19 -12.77 27.59
CA ALA A 594 -5.57 -12.54 26.21
C ALA A 594 -6.04 -13.83 25.51
N LEU A 595 -5.35 -14.94 25.75
CA LEU A 595 -5.72 -16.23 25.18
C LEU A 595 -7.07 -16.70 25.72
N ALA A 596 -7.30 -16.60 27.03
CA ALA A 596 -8.60 -16.93 27.63
C ALA A 596 -9.74 -16.07 27.06
N GLN A 597 -9.50 -14.76 26.86
CA GLN A 597 -10.48 -13.86 26.25
C GLN A 597 -10.83 -14.26 24.82
N LEU A 598 -9.82 -14.53 23.97
CA LEU A 598 -10.08 -14.90 22.57
C LEU A 598 -10.63 -16.31 22.39
N ASN A 599 -10.33 -17.23 23.30
CA ASN A 599 -10.88 -18.59 23.25
C ASN A 599 -12.41 -18.57 23.41
N LYS A 600 -12.95 -17.65 24.22
CA LYS A 600 -14.41 -17.41 24.31
C LYS A 600 -15.03 -17.01 22.97
N ASN A 601 -14.23 -16.46 22.05
CA ASN A 601 -14.63 -16.00 20.72
C ASN A 601 -14.19 -16.94 19.58
N GLY A 602 -13.96 -18.22 19.88
CA GLY A 602 -13.65 -19.24 18.87
C GLY A 602 -12.18 -19.32 18.45
N TYR A 603 -11.25 -18.83 19.27
CA TYR A 603 -9.82 -19.12 19.11
C TYR A 603 -9.52 -20.54 19.64
N ALA A 604 -9.06 -21.44 18.77
CA ALA A 604 -8.91 -22.86 19.14
C ALA A 604 -7.65 -23.20 19.96
N THR A 605 -6.65 -22.32 20.02
CA THR A 605 -5.38 -22.63 20.71
C THR A 605 -5.51 -22.40 22.22
N THR A 606 -5.14 -23.40 23.02
CA THR A 606 -5.10 -23.33 24.48
C THR A 606 -3.67 -23.48 25.01
N GLU A 607 -3.41 -23.06 26.24
CA GLU A 607 -2.10 -23.32 26.89
C GLU A 607 -1.84 -24.82 27.03
N ALA A 608 -2.88 -25.64 27.26
CA ALA A 608 -2.76 -27.10 27.26
C ALA A 608 -2.23 -27.64 25.92
N ALA A 609 -2.69 -27.10 24.79
CA ALA A 609 -2.19 -27.46 23.47
C ALA A 609 -0.71 -27.04 23.26
N VAL A 610 -0.30 -25.92 23.86
CA VAL A 610 1.11 -25.49 23.86
C VAL A 610 1.96 -26.43 24.72
N ARG A 611 1.52 -26.75 25.94
CA ARG A 611 2.20 -27.67 26.87
C ARG A 611 2.37 -29.07 26.28
N ALA A 612 1.39 -29.55 25.52
CA ALA A 612 1.46 -30.85 24.85
C ALA A 612 2.59 -30.95 23.80
N ARG A 613 3.12 -29.81 23.33
CA ARG A 613 4.19 -29.75 22.31
C ARG A 613 5.39 -28.89 22.70
N GLY A 614 5.44 -28.41 23.92
CA GLY A 614 6.43 -27.45 24.37
C GLY A 614 6.95 -27.76 25.75
N ARG A 615 8.24 -27.54 25.95
CA ARG A 615 8.86 -27.58 27.27
C ARG A 615 8.75 -26.21 27.91
N LEU A 616 8.21 -26.17 29.13
CA LEU A 616 8.12 -24.94 29.91
C LEU A 616 9.52 -24.47 30.29
N VAL A 617 9.81 -23.20 30.08
CA VAL A 617 11.08 -22.55 30.44
C VAL A 617 10.92 -21.75 31.72
N THR A 618 9.92 -20.86 31.74
CA THR A 618 9.54 -20.05 32.90
C THR A 618 8.08 -19.67 32.78
N ALA A 619 7.42 -19.40 33.90
CA ALA A 619 6.07 -18.85 33.93
C ALA A 619 5.88 -17.95 35.15
N ASP A 620 4.97 -17.00 35.01
CA ASP A 620 4.38 -16.21 36.08
C ASP A 620 2.83 -16.35 35.99
N PRO A 621 2.02 -15.67 36.83
CA PRO A 621 0.57 -15.80 36.80
C PRO A 621 -0.05 -15.48 35.43
N ASP A 622 0.50 -14.50 34.71
CA ASP A 622 -0.09 -13.95 33.49
C ASP A 622 0.55 -14.54 32.22
N PHE A 623 1.83 -14.93 32.29
CA PHE A 623 2.62 -15.37 31.15
C PHE A 623 3.31 -16.71 31.37
N ALA A 624 3.48 -17.47 30.28
CA ALA A 624 4.31 -18.67 30.25
C ALA A 624 5.17 -18.73 28.99
N LEU A 625 6.46 -18.99 29.16
CA LEU A 625 7.44 -19.13 28.09
C LEU A 625 7.75 -20.61 27.84
N TYR A 626 7.57 -21.05 26.59
CA TYR A 626 7.81 -22.41 26.15
C TYR A 626 8.82 -22.46 25.00
N THR A 627 9.64 -23.52 24.97
CA THR A 627 10.34 -23.96 23.77
C THR A 627 9.53 -25.04 23.07
N LEU A 628 9.25 -24.89 21.79
CA LEU A 628 8.60 -25.93 21.00
C LEU A 628 9.51 -27.15 20.83
N ALA A 629 8.98 -28.33 21.10
CA ALA A 629 9.62 -29.59 20.75
C ALA A 629 9.49 -29.82 19.24
N GLU A 630 10.58 -30.19 18.58
CA GLU A 630 10.54 -30.79 17.24
C GLU A 630 10.55 -32.29 17.44
N PRO A 631 9.56 -33.06 16.99
CA PRO A 631 9.69 -34.51 17.06
C PRO A 631 10.80 -34.99 16.10
N GLU A 632 11.63 -35.96 16.52
CA GLU A 632 12.45 -36.76 15.58
C GLU A 632 11.52 -37.74 14.87
N GLU A 633 10.69 -37.21 13.97
CA GLU A 633 9.76 -38.00 13.18
C GLU A 633 10.31 -38.18 11.75
N PRO A 634 10.02 -39.32 11.10
CA PRO A 634 10.28 -39.48 9.68
C PRO A 634 9.56 -38.39 8.88
N VAL A 635 10.32 -37.54 8.20
CA VAL A 635 9.84 -36.45 7.36
C VAL A 635 10.06 -36.77 5.89
N ARG A 636 9.15 -36.32 5.03
CA ARG A 636 9.40 -36.29 3.57
C ARG A 636 10.05 -34.98 3.15
N GLU A 637 9.73 -33.91 3.86
CA GLU A 637 10.16 -32.54 3.59
C GLU A 637 10.49 -31.86 4.90
N TYR A 638 11.60 -31.15 4.92
CA TYR A 638 11.95 -30.24 5.99
C TYR A 638 12.13 -28.83 5.42
N ARG A 639 11.61 -27.81 6.12
CA ARG A 639 11.68 -26.42 5.67
C ARG A 639 12.08 -25.46 6.78
N ARG A 640 12.84 -24.43 6.39
CA ARG A 640 13.17 -23.28 7.23
C ARG A 640 12.82 -21.98 6.53
N PHE A 641 12.15 -21.10 7.28
CA PHE A 641 11.92 -19.70 6.93
C PHE A 641 12.95 -18.84 7.65
N VAL A 642 13.73 -18.08 6.89
CA VAL A 642 14.83 -17.25 7.39
C VAL A 642 14.76 -15.88 6.74
N ARG A 643 15.09 -14.83 7.49
CA ARG A 643 15.20 -13.49 6.90
C ARG A 643 16.45 -13.36 6.04
N GLY A 644 16.34 -12.69 4.89
CA GLY A 644 17.41 -12.67 3.90
C GLY A 644 18.73 -12.02 4.35
N ASP A 645 18.69 -11.06 5.26
CA ASP A 645 19.89 -10.46 5.88
C ASP A 645 20.71 -11.49 6.66
N LEU A 646 20.06 -12.29 7.52
CA LEU A 646 20.68 -13.33 8.33
C LEU A 646 21.25 -14.45 7.45
N LEU A 647 20.53 -14.82 6.39
CA LEU A 647 20.99 -15.83 5.44
C LEU A 647 22.18 -15.33 4.59
N ARG A 648 22.24 -14.03 4.27
CA ARG A 648 23.39 -13.43 3.57
C ARG A 648 24.64 -13.38 4.45
N ALA A 649 24.46 -13.09 5.74
CA ALA A 649 25.54 -13.10 6.72
C ALA A 649 26.07 -14.52 6.97
N ASN A 650 25.20 -15.54 6.89
CA ASN A 650 25.52 -16.95 7.12
C ASN A 650 25.09 -17.80 5.92
N PRO A 651 25.82 -17.76 4.79
CA PRO A 651 25.38 -18.36 3.53
C PRO A 651 25.51 -19.89 3.49
N VAL A 652 26.10 -20.50 4.52
CA VAL A 652 26.17 -21.96 4.63
C VAL A 652 24.95 -22.45 5.38
N PHE A 653 24.20 -23.38 4.81
CA PHE A 653 23.11 -24.07 5.48
C PHE A 653 23.61 -25.44 5.94
N SER A 654 23.56 -25.70 7.25
CA SER A 654 23.93 -26.99 7.84
C SER A 654 22.69 -27.77 8.27
N PHE A 655 22.77 -29.09 8.20
CA PHE A 655 21.78 -30.00 8.75
C PHE A 655 22.34 -31.41 8.91
N GLU A 656 21.74 -32.21 9.79
CA GLU A 656 22.03 -33.63 9.93
C GLU A 656 20.82 -34.47 9.52
N ALA A 657 21.04 -35.47 8.68
CA ALA A 657 20.00 -36.35 8.17
C ALA A 657 20.43 -37.82 8.18
N ARG A 658 19.44 -38.72 8.26
CA ARG A 658 19.58 -40.15 7.96
C ARG A 658 18.40 -40.65 7.13
N SER A 659 18.68 -41.57 6.21
CA SER A 659 17.69 -42.29 5.42
C SER A 659 17.04 -43.41 6.22
N MET A 660 15.76 -43.68 5.93
CA MET A 660 15.07 -44.88 6.42
C MET A 660 15.11 -46.03 5.40
N ALA A 661 15.54 -45.74 4.15
CA ALA A 661 15.64 -46.73 3.10
C ALA A 661 16.99 -47.46 3.18
N ARG A 662 16.96 -48.80 3.10
CA ARG A 662 18.17 -49.63 2.98
C ARG A 662 18.89 -49.24 1.68
N GLY A 663 20.15 -48.79 1.80
CA GLY A 663 20.95 -48.31 0.66
C GLY A 663 20.99 -46.78 0.48
N GLY A 664 20.38 -46.01 1.39
CA GLY A 664 20.41 -44.55 1.36
C GLY A 664 19.44 -43.93 0.34
N GLN A 665 19.32 -42.61 0.36
CA GLN A 665 18.50 -41.86 -0.60
C GLN A 665 19.07 -40.47 -0.89
N ASN A 666 18.72 -39.88 -2.03
CA ASN A 666 19.21 -38.56 -2.41
C ASN A 666 18.27 -37.47 -1.89
N LEU A 667 18.80 -36.55 -1.09
CA LEU A 667 18.09 -35.37 -0.61
C LEU A 667 18.52 -34.14 -1.40
N PHE A 668 17.54 -33.38 -1.87
CA PHE A 668 17.75 -32.13 -2.60
C PHE A 668 17.53 -30.95 -1.67
N VAL A 669 18.48 -30.02 -1.68
CA VAL A 669 18.37 -28.75 -0.97
C VAL A 669 17.87 -27.70 -1.95
N LEU A 670 16.80 -26.99 -1.58
CA LEU A 670 16.22 -25.93 -2.40
C LEU A 670 16.26 -24.59 -1.67
N LEU A 671 16.61 -23.53 -2.41
CA LEU A 671 16.45 -22.13 -1.99
C LEU A 671 15.38 -21.48 -2.85
N ASN A 672 14.26 -21.06 -2.24
CA ASN A 672 13.10 -20.48 -2.92
C ASN A 672 12.66 -21.28 -4.15
N GLY A 673 12.58 -22.59 -3.97
CA GLY A 673 12.19 -23.54 -5.02
C GLY A 673 13.24 -23.84 -6.08
N THR A 674 14.43 -23.23 -6.01
CA THR A 674 15.56 -23.57 -6.88
C THR A 674 16.39 -24.66 -6.25
N VAL A 675 16.74 -25.71 -6.99
CA VAL A 675 17.61 -26.77 -6.47
C VAL A 675 19.03 -26.22 -6.42
N VAL A 676 19.64 -26.23 -5.24
CA VAL A 676 20.97 -25.64 -5.00
C VAL A 676 22.02 -26.67 -4.56
N ALA A 677 21.59 -27.82 -4.05
CA ALA A 677 22.47 -28.96 -3.79
C ALA A 677 21.72 -30.29 -3.83
N ALA A 678 22.46 -31.36 -4.02
CA ALA A 678 22.01 -32.73 -3.77
C ALA A 678 23.01 -33.38 -2.82
N VAL A 679 22.51 -34.02 -1.78
CA VAL A 679 23.30 -34.77 -0.81
C VAL A 679 22.75 -36.19 -0.73
N HIS A 680 23.62 -37.16 -0.48
CA HIS A 680 23.21 -38.54 -0.27
C HIS A 680 23.10 -38.80 1.23
N ALA A 681 21.93 -39.23 1.71
CA ALA A 681 21.71 -39.59 3.10
C ALA A 681 21.79 -41.11 3.25
N THR A 682 22.69 -41.58 4.11
CA THR A 682 22.85 -43.00 4.48
C THR A 682 21.90 -43.38 5.62
N ASP A 683 21.88 -44.64 6.02
CA ASP A 683 21.22 -45.13 7.24
C ASP A 683 21.80 -44.54 8.54
N ASP A 684 23.09 -44.17 8.54
CA ASP A 684 23.72 -43.43 9.63
C ASP A 684 23.43 -41.92 9.61
N TRP A 685 23.50 -41.28 10.80
CA TRP A 685 23.42 -39.83 10.93
C TRP A 685 24.64 -39.16 10.30
N GLN A 686 24.40 -38.33 9.28
CA GLN A 686 25.46 -37.57 8.62
C GLN A 686 25.17 -36.08 8.63
N GLY A 687 26.21 -35.28 8.93
CA GLY A 687 26.18 -33.83 8.84
C GLY A 687 26.47 -33.35 7.43
N HIS A 688 25.60 -32.50 6.90
CA HIS A 688 25.73 -31.87 5.59
C HIS A 688 25.83 -30.36 5.73
N ARG A 689 26.71 -29.76 4.92
CA ARG A 689 26.89 -28.32 4.83
C ARG A 689 26.81 -27.90 3.38
N VAL A 690 25.93 -26.95 3.08
CA VAL A 690 25.63 -26.52 1.72
C VAL A 690 25.79 -25.02 1.60
N LEU A 691 26.61 -24.57 0.63
CA LEU A 691 26.74 -23.16 0.30
C LEU A 691 25.54 -22.71 -0.55
N LEU A 692 24.77 -21.76 -0.03
CA LEU A 692 23.63 -21.17 -0.73
C LEU A 692 24.07 -20.04 -1.67
N PRO A 693 23.51 -19.96 -2.89
CA PRO A 693 23.84 -18.89 -3.82
C PRO A 693 23.31 -17.54 -3.32
N ARG A 694 24.19 -16.55 -3.17
CA ARG A 694 23.81 -15.19 -2.78
C ARG A 694 22.80 -14.56 -3.76
N THR A 695 22.88 -14.88 -5.04
CA THR A 695 21.94 -14.43 -6.08
C THR A 695 20.54 -15.01 -5.91
N GLY A 696 20.39 -16.10 -5.15
CA GLY A 696 19.10 -16.67 -4.81
C GLY A 696 18.43 -16.01 -3.60
N ILE A 697 19.14 -15.16 -2.85
CA ILE A 697 18.64 -14.49 -1.65
C ILE A 697 18.09 -13.11 -2.04
N THR A 698 16.77 -12.96 -1.98
CA THR A 698 16.07 -11.79 -2.52
C THR A 698 16.08 -10.61 -1.55
N GLY A 699 15.89 -10.86 -0.25
CA GLY A 699 15.72 -9.83 0.77
C GLY A 699 14.46 -8.98 0.62
N ILE A 700 13.48 -9.39 -0.20
CA ILE A 700 12.20 -8.67 -0.40
C ILE A 700 11.11 -9.23 0.52
N ASP A 701 11.17 -10.52 0.81
CA ASP A 701 10.26 -11.29 1.66
C ASP A 701 11.14 -12.23 2.53
N TYR A 702 10.56 -13.24 3.19
CA TYR A 702 11.34 -14.32 3.79
C TYR A 702 11.99 -15.20 2.72
N GLU A 703 13.13 -15.78 3.08
CA GLU A 703 13.80 -16.82 2.31
C GLU A 703 13.32 -18.19 2.80
N MET A 704 13.06 -19.11 1.88
CA MET A 704 12.67 -20.48 2.23
C MET A 704 13.73 -21.47 1.76
N VAL A 705 14.31 -22.19 2.72
CA VAL A 705 15.24 -23.31 2.47
C VAL A 705 14.51 -24.62 2.73
N PHE A 706 14.57 -25.54 1.76
CA PHE A 706 13.95 -26.86 1.83
C PHE A 706 14.99 -27.95 1.73
N VAL A 707 14.73 -29.08 2.37
CA VAL A 707 15.38 -30.37 2.11
C VAL A 707 14.30 -31.39 1.82
N ARG A 708 14.39 -32.11 0.70
CA ARG A 708 13.38 -33.08 0.27
C ARG A 708 13.96 -34.14 -0.67
N GLY A 709 13.46 -35.38 -0.59
CA GLY A 709 13.76 -36.43 -1.56
C GLY A 709 12.96 -36.34 -2.87
N LEU A 710 13.15 -37.32 -3.76
CA LEU A 710 12.33 -37.48 -4.96
C LEU A 710 10.92 -37.95 -4.63
N ASP A 711 9.98 -37.74 -5.56
CA ASP A 711 8.63 -38.24 -5.40
C ASP A 711 8.64 -39.78 -5.38
N GLY A 712 8.05 -40.37 -4.35
CA GLY A 712 8.03 -41.82 -4.16
C GLY A 712 9.16 -42.36 -3.27
N GLU A 713 10.20 -41.58 -2.99
CA GLU A 713 11.19 -41.94 -1.96
C GLU A 713 10.53 -41.97 -0.57
N GLY A 714 11.04 -42.86 0.29
CA GLY A 714 10.59 -43.04 1.66
C GLY A 714 10.87 -41.80 2.53
N PRO A 715 10.26 -41.71 3.72
CA PRO A 715 10.60 -40.65 4.67
C PRO A 715 12.04 -40.82 5.17
N TRP A 716 12.67 -39.73 5.56
CA TRP A 716 14.02 -39.65 6.14
C TRP A 716 13.93 -38.95 7.50
N MET A 717 14.95 -39.07 8.35
CA MET A 717 14.96 -38.38 9.64
C MET A 717 15.87 -37.15 9.62
N ALA A 718 15.40 -36.10 10.29
CA ALA A 718 16.11 -34.85 10.51
C ALA A 718 16.51 -34.74 11.98
N ARG A 719 17.79 -34.51 12.28
CA ARG A 719 18.26 -34.36 13.67
C ARG A 719 17.75 -33.04 14.22
N GLN A 720 17.13 -33.06 15.39
CA GLN A 720 16.61 -31.85 16.01
C GLN A 720 17.70 -30.79 16.18
N GLY A 721 17.45 -29.59 15.67
CA GLY A 721 18.27 -28.41 15.94
C GLY A 721 19.52 -28.28 15.09
N SER A 722 19.83 -29.29 14.28
CA SER A 722 20.93 -29.26 13.31
C SER A 722 20.64 -28.37 12.10
N PHE A 723 19.36 -28.14 11.78
CA PHE A 723 18.91 -27.42 10.58
C PHE A 723 18.92 -25.90 10.75
N GLY A 724 19.89 -25.24 10.12
CA GLY A 724 19.96 -23.79 10.07
C GLY A 724 21.17 -23.22 9.34
N PRO A 725 21.18 -21.91 9.08
CA PRO A 725 22.38 -21.17 8.74
C PRO A 725 23.51 -21.38 9.75
N ALA A 726 24.72 -21.53 9.22
CA ALA A 726 25.95 -21.72 9.95
C ALA A 726 27.04 -20.76 9.42
N PRO A 727 28.08 -20.47 10.21
CA PRO A 727 29.22 -19.70 9.74
C PRO A 727 29.85 -20.36 8.50
N ALA A 728 30.37 -19.52 7.61
CA ALA A 728 31.22 -20.00 6.53
C ALA A 728 32.52 -20.52 7.16
N ALA A 729 32.72 -21.84 7.12
CA ALA A 729 33.96 -22.46 7.58
C ALA A 729 34.34 -23.56 6.58
N GLY A 730 35.54 -23.49 6.02
CA GLY A 730 36.06 -24.42 5.00
C GLY A 730 35.79 -24.00 3.54
N ASP A 731 36.47 -24.68 2.61
CA ASP A 731 36.43 -24.42 1.17
C ASP A 731 35.22 -25.06 0.48
N LEU A 732 34.01 -24.60 0.80
CA LEU A 732 32.80 -25.01 0.07
C LEU A 732 32.71 -24.25 -1.26
N ARG A 733 32.73 -24.96 -2.39
CA ARG A 733 32.51 -24.38 -3.72
C ARG A 733 31.04 -24.44 -4.14
N PRO A 734 30.50 -23.41 -4.80
CA PRO A 734 29.15 -23.45 -5.34
C PRO A 734 29.07 -24.53 -6.45
N PRO A 735 28.08 -25.45 -6.40
CA PRO A 735 27.91 -26.43 -7.46
C PRO A 735 27.38 -25.80 -8.75
N ASP A 736 27.53 -26.49 -9.89
CA ASP A 736 26.80 -26.15 -11.11
C ASP A 736 25.29 -26.37 -10.90
N TYR A 737 24.62 -25.29 -10.49
CA TYR A 737 23.19 -25.27 -10.20
C TYR A 737 22.36 -25.63 -11.44
N ALA A 738 22.79 -25.23 -12.64
CA ALA A 738 22.04 -25.47 -13.87
C ALA A 738 22.13 -26.94 -14.28
N GLY A 739 23.34 -27.50 -14.24
CA GLY A 739 23.57 -28.93 -14.46
C GLY A 739 22.86 -29.80 -13.41
N LEU A 740 22.85 -29.37 -12.14
CA LEU A 740 22.11 -30.07 -11.08
C LEU A 740 20.60 -30.11 -11.34
N ALA A 741 19.99 -28.95 -11.62
CA ALA A 741 18.57 -28.89 -11.96
C ALA A 741 18.24 -29.73 -13.21
N ALA A 742 19.10 -29.71 -14.23
CA ALA A 742 18.93 -30.51 -15.44
C ALA A 742 19.02 -32.03 -15.16
N ARG A 743 19.88 -32.46 -14.22
CA ARG A 743 19.94 -33.87 -13.79
C ARG A 743 18.65 -34.30 -13.08
N VAL A 744 18.14 -33.48 -12.15
CA VAL A 744 16.89 -33.76 -11.44
C VAL A 744 15.71 -33.87 -12.40
N TRP A 745 15.65 -32.99 -13.40
CA TRP A 745 14.60 -33.05 -14.42
C TRP A 745 14.71 -34.31 -15.28
N ARG A 746 15.92 -34.68 -15.73
CA ARG A 746 16.15 -35.91 -16.51
C ARG A 746 15.80 -37.19 -15.75
N ALA A 747 15.93 -37.19 -14.43
CA ALA A 747 15.55 -38.30 -13.56
C ALA A 747 14.02 -38.46 -13.36
N GLY A 748 13.20 -37.80 -14.18
CA GLY A 748 11.74 -37.94 -14.14
C GLY A 748 10.98 -36.74 -13.57
N ALA A 749 11.69 -35.64 -13.24
CA ALA A 749 11.12 -34.35 -12.87
C ALA A 749 10.03 -34.41 -11.77
N PRO A 750 10.40 -34.26 -10.48
CA PRO A 750 9.43 -34.40 -9.41
C PRO A 750 8.34 -33.32 -9.48
N SER A 751 7.14 -33.66 -9.01
CA SER A 751 5.92 -32.82 -9.03
C SER A 751 6.07 -31.49 -8.30
N TRP A 752 7.03 -31.37 -7.39
CA TRP A 752 7.37 -30.13 -6.72
C TRP A 752 8.26 -29.21 -7.56
N MET A 753 8.99 -29.73 -8.56
CA MET A 753 9.84 -28.96 -9.45
C MET A 753 8.98 -28.34 -10.56
N ARG A 754 8.77 -27.02 -10.47
CA ARG A 754 7.88 -26.26 -11.38
C ARG A 754 8.63 -25.47 -12.46
N TYR A 755 9.88 -25.80 -12.71
CA TYR A 755 10.72 -25.11 -13.69
C TYR A 755 11.72 -26.06 -14.33
N VAL A 756 12.24 -25.65 -15.49
CA VAL A 756 13.40 -26.23 -16.17
C VAL A 756 14.44 -25.14 -16.44
N THR A 757 15.70 -25.52 -16.66
CA THR A 757 16.79 -24.59 -17.00
C THR A 757 16.99 -24.44 -18.50
N ALA A 758 16.55 -25.43 -19.28
CA ALA A 758 16.55 -25.44 -20.73
C ALA A 758 15.26 -26.10 -21.26
N LEU A 759 14.86 -25.78 -22.49
CA LEU A 759 13.71 -26.42 -23.13
C LEU A 759 13.96 -27.92 -23.31
N PRO A 760 13.02 -28.79 -22.92
CA PRO A 760 13.13 -30.22 -23.21
C PRO A 760 13.17 -30.48 -24.72
N PRO A 761 13.86 -31.53 -25.20
CA PRO A 761 13.90 -31.89 -26.62
C PRO A 761 12.52 -32.11 -27.26
N ALA A 762 11.53 -32.55 -26.47
CA ALA A 762 10.16 -32.76 -26.92
C ALA A 762 9.33 -31.47 -27.06
N ALA A 763 9.85 -30.31 -26.62
CA ALA A 763 9.14 -29.04 -26.67
C ALA A 763 9.48 -28.27 -27.95
N THR A 764 8.46 -27.78 -28.66
CA THR A 764 8.62 -26.83 -29.76
C THR A 764 9.00 -25.45 -29.20
N ALA A 765 10.12 -24.88 -29.66
CA ALA A 765 10.52 -23.52 -29.31
C ALA A 765 9.56 -22.49 -29.93
N MET A 766 9.15 -21.49 -29.16
CA MET A 766 8.19 -20.46 -29.57
C MET A 766 8.74 -19.03 -29.49
N ASP A 767 9.71 -18.77 -28.61
CA ASP A 767 10.33 -17.47 -28.29
C ASP A 767 9.44 -16.21 -28.43
N LEU A 768 8.20 -16.29 -27.94
CA LEU A 768 7.22 -15.20 -28.05
C LEU A 768 7.33 -14.26 -26.85
N GLU A 769 7.80 -13.03 -27.07
CA GLU A 769 7.98 -12.01 -26.02
C GLU A 769 6.82 -11.00 -26.00
N PHE A 770 6.26 -10.77 -24.81
CA PHE A 770 5.22 -9.79 -24.55
C PHE A 770 5.82 -8.44 -24.11
N ARG A 771 5.09 -7.34 -24.27
CA ARG A 771 5.56 -5.98 -23.92
C ARG A 771 5.95 -5.81 -22.45
N ASN A 772 5.46 -6.65 -21.55
CA ASN A 772 5.83 -6.65 -20.14
C ASN A 772 7.09 -7.51 -19.84
N GLY A 773 7.78 -8.01 -20.87
CA GLY A 773 9.00 -8.83 -20.75
C GLY A 773 8.75 -10.31 -20.45
N VAL A 774 7.50 -10.73 -20.23
CA VAL A 774 7.16 -12.16 -20.12
C VAL A 774 7.35 -12.82 -21.47
N ARG A 775 7.89 -14.03 -21.48
CA ARG A 775 8.21 -14.76 -22.71
C ARG A 775 7.73 -16.20 -22.65
N LEU A 776 7.01 -16.63 -23.67
CA LEU A 776 6.68 -18.04 -23.90
C LEU A 776 7.83 -18.68 -24.68
N ALA A 777 8.68 -19.42 -23.97
CA ALA A 777 9.89 -20.01 -24.54
C ALA A 777 9.58 -21.22 -25.43
N GLY A 778 8.58 -22.04 -25.05
CA GLY A 778 8.20 -23.21 -25.82
C GLY A 778 6.95 -23.91 -25.31
N ILE A 779 6.52 -24.92 -26.06
CA ILE A 779 5.31 -25.70 -25.80
C ILE A 779 5.61 -27.17 -26.08
N GLU A 780 5.16 -28.04 -25.18
CA GLU A 780 5.18 -29.49 -25.37
C GLU A 780 3.72 -29.94 -25.56
N LEU A 781 3.46 -30.51 -26.73
CA LEU A 781 2.18 -31.09 -27.12
C LEU A 781 2.20 -32.60 -26.87
N PRO A 782 1.05 -33.22 -26.60
CA PRO A 782 0.98 -34.67 -26.55
C PRO A 782 1.26 -35.25 -27.95
N PRO A 783 1.97 -36.39 -28.04
CA PRO A 783 2.21 -37.05 -29.31
C PRO A 783 0.90 -37.62 -29.89
N GLY A 784 0.76 -37.60 -31.21
CA GLY A 784 -0.33 -38.28 -31.94
C GLY A 784 -1.57 -37.42 -32.24
N ILE A 785 -2.66 -38.11 -32.63
CA ILE A 785 -3.96 -37.53 -32.98
C ILE A 785 -4.87 -37.57 -31.76
N VAL A 786 -5.58 -36.48 -31.49
CA VAL A 786 -6.50 -36.34 -30.35
C VAL A 786 -7.94 -36.57 -30.79
N ALA A 787 -8.67 -37.45 -30.10
CA ALA A 787 -10.08 -37.70 -30.40
C ALA A 787 -10.99 -36.53 -29.95
N PRO A 788 -12.02 -36.14 -30.74
CA PRO A 788 -13.06 -35.23 -30.29
C PRO A 788 -13.75 -35.76 -29.01
N GLY A 789 -14.07 -34.87 -28.06
CA GLY A 789 -14.67 -35.24 -26.77
C GLY A 789 -13.66 -35.65 -25.68
N SER A 790 -12.37 -35.76 -26.01
CA SER A 790 -11.32 -36.10 -25.06
C SER A 790 -10.74 -34.88 -24.31
N THR A 791 -9.86 -35.11 -23.34
CA THR A 791 -9.10 -34.06 -22.65
C THR A 791 -7.64 -34.11 -23.06
N VAL A 792 -7.15 -33.04 -23.67
CA VAL A 792 -5.74 -32.90 -24.06
C VAL A 792 -4.94 -32.17 -22.99
N THR A 793 -3.75 -32.67 -22.68
CA THR A 793 -2.82 -32.03 -21.75
C THR A 793 -1.66 -31.45 -22.53
N LEU A 794 -1.43 -30.14 -22.42
CA LEU A 794 -0.24 -29.49 -22.95
C LEU A 794 0.58 -28.84 -21.83
N ARG A 795 1.89 -28.74 -22.03
CA ARG A 795 2.79 -28.00 -21.14
C ARG A 795 3.34 -26.78 -21.86
N THR A 796 3.40 -25.66 -21.16
CA THR A 796 3.97 -24.42 -21.65
C THR A 796 5.12 -24.00 -20.76
N PHE A 797 6.17 -23.43 -21.38
CA PHE A 797 7.41 -23.04 -20.71
C PHE A 797 7.55 -21.52 -20.75
N TRP A 798 7.46 -20.89 -19.58
CA TRP A 798 7.42 -19.43 -19.45
C TRP A 798 8.69 -18.89 -18.80
N SER A 799 9.35 -17.95 -19.47
CA SER A 799 10.40 -17.13 -18.89
C SER A 799 9.78 -15.85 -18.34
N ILE A 800 9.96 -15.60 -17.04
CA ILE A 800 9.40 -14.42 -16.36
C ILE A 800 10.55 -13.59 -15.80
N PRO A 801 10.63 -12.29 -16.12
CA PRO A 801 11.63 -11.40 -15.56
C PRO A 801 11.51 -11.35 -14.02
N PRO A 802 12.63 -11.48 -13.26
CA PRO A 802 12.62 -11.31 -11.81
C PRO A 802 12.02 -9.98 -11.36
N SER A 803 12.19 -8.92 -12.16
CA SER A 803 11.65 -7.57 -11.91
C SER A 803 10.13 -7.48 -11.95
N LEU A 804 9.44 -8.43 -12.59
CA LEU A 804 7.99 -8.43 -12.68
C LEU A 804 7.33 -8.77 -11.33
N GLY A 805 8.05 -9.50 -10.46
CA GLY A 805 7.60 -9.89 -9.13
C GLY A 805 6.25 -10.63 -9.15
N ARG A 806 5.14 -9.96 -8.77
CA ARG A 806 3.80 -10.57 -8.78
C ARG A 806 3.22 -10.67 -10.19
N VAL A 807 3.08 -11.91 -10.64
CA VAL A 807 2.43 -12.28 -11.90
C VAL A 807 0.91 -12.28 -11.71
N ALA A 808 0.27 -11.11 -11.72
CA ALA A 808 -1.18 -11.00 -11.85
C ALA A 808 -1.55 -11.14 -13.33
N LEU A 809 -1.19 -12.26 -13.96
CA LEU A 809 -1.40 -12.49 -15.39
C LEU A 809 -2.29 -13.71 -15.62
N ILE A 810 -3.22 -13.57 -16.56
CA ILE A 810 -4.02 -14.69 -17.07
C ILE A 810 -3.48 -15.03 -18.45
N ALA A 811 -3.01 -16.26 -18.61
CA ALA A 811 -2.66 -16.83 -19.89
C ALA A 811 -3.78 -17.76 -20.37
N GLU A 812 -4.37 -17.38 -21.49
CA GLU A 812 -5.37 -18.14 -22.22
C GLU A 812 -4.63 -18.88 -23.34
N ALA A 813 -4.50 -20.20 -23.21
CA ALA A 813 -3.84 -21.06 -24.19
C ALA A 813 -4.88 -21.98 -24.84
N GLY A 814 -4.81 -22.14 -26.16
CA GLY A 814 -5.80 -22.92 -26.89
C GLY A 814 -5.41 -23.14 -28.34
N PHE A 815 -6.38 -23.62 -29.10
CA PHE A 815 -6.21 -23.99 -30.50
C PHE A 815 -7.37 -23.48 -31.34
N THR A 816 -7.07 -23.01 -32.54
CA THR A 816 -8.05 -22.51 -33.52
C THR A 816 -7.88 -23.24 -34.84
N GLY A 817 -8.97 -23.78 -35.37
CA GLY A 817 -9.03 -24.56 -36.61
C GLY A 817 -9.84 -23.83 -37.71
N PRO A 818 -10.21 -24.57 -38.77
CA PRO A 818 -10.98 -24.04 -39.90
C PRO A 818 -12.31 -23.43 -39.46
N GLY A 819 -12.73 -22.33 -40.11
CA GLY A 819 -13.99 -21.64 -39.77
C GLY A 819 -13.99 -20.93 -38.41
N GLY A 820 -12.84 -20.79 -37.74
CA GLY A 820 -12.73 -20.12 -36.43
C GLY A 820 -13.14 -20.99 -35.24
N ALA A 821 -13.55 -22.24 -35.46
CA ALA A 821 -13.83 -23.20 -34.41
C ALA A 821 -12.57 -23.50 -33.59
N GLY A 822 -12.68 -23.57 -32.27
CA GLY A 822 -11.52 -23.75 -31.41
C GLY A 822 -11.90 -23.99 -29.95
N PHE A 823 -10.88 -24.26 -29.15
CA PHE A 823 -11.02 -24.53 -27.72
C PHE A 823 -9.83 -23.96 -26.98
N SER A 824 -10.03 -23.49 -25.75
CA SER A 824 -8.98 -22.84 -24.97
C SER A 824 -9.22 -23.01 -23.48
N GLY A 825 -8.17 -22.83 -22.70
CA GLY A 825 -8.19 -22.82 -21.24
C GLY A 825 -7.47 -21.59 -20.74
N SER A 826 -8.12 -20.88 -19.82
CA SER A 826 -7.51 -19.74 -19.13
C SER A 826 -6.95 -20.20 -17.78
N ARG A 827 -5.74 -19.75 -17.46
CA ARG A 827 -5.11 -20.02 -16.17
C ARG A 827 -4.36 -18.78 -15.69
N ALA A 828 -4.44 -18.51 -14.39
CA ALA A 828 -3.56 -17.53 -13.77
C ALA A 828 -2.13 -18.08 -13.73
N LEU A 829 -1.22 -17.44 -14.46
CA LEU A 829 0.18 -17.85 -14.54
C LEU A 829 0.83 -17.81 -13.16
N LEU A 830 1.48 -18.91 -12.77
CA LEU A 830 2.24 -19.05 -11.53
C LEU A 830 1.47 -18.71 -10.25
N HIS A 831 0.12 -18.70 -10.28
CA HIS A 831 -0.70 -18.40 -9.09
C HIS A 831 -0.42 -19.35 -7.91
N HIS A 832 0.11 -20.54 -8.21
CA HIS A 832 0.47 -21.56 -7.23
C HIS A 832 1.91 -21.44 -6.70
N VAL A 833 2.73 -20.53 -7.25
CA VAL A 833 4.15 -20.35 -6.93
C VAL A 833 4.31 -19.06 -6.10
N PRO A 834 5.04 -19.10 -4.97
CA PRO A 834 5.34 -17.88 -4.21
C PRO A 834 6.11 -16.85 -5.06
N VAL A 835 5.84 -15.56 -4.87
CA VAL A 835 6.54 -14.48 -5.61
C VAL A 835 8.06 -14.57 -5.43
N THR A 836 8.54 -14.93 -4.24
CA THR A 836 9.96 -15.16 -3.96
C THR A 836 10.61 -16.19 -4.88
N PHE A 837 9.89 -17.19 -5.37
CA PHE A 837 10.42 -18.21 -6.28
C PHE A 837 10.58 -17.68 -7.71
N VAL A 838 9.78 -16.66 -8.07
CA VAL A 838 9.85 -15.95 -9.34
C VAL A 838 10.99 -14.94 -9.32
N ILE A 839 11.18 -14.23 -8.20
CA ILE A 839 12.26 -13.26 -8.03
C ILE A 839 13.61 -13.96 -7.85
N SER A 840 13.66 -15.03 -7.04
CA SER A 840 14.86 -15.83 -6.83
C SER A 840 15.14 -16.71 -8.04
N GLN A 841 16.08 -16.30 -8.88
CA GLN A 841 16.52 -17.06 -10.06
C GLN A 841 18.06 -17.14 -10.08
N PRO A 842 18.69 -17.93 -9.19
CA PRO A 842 20.14 -18.13 -9.23
C PRO A 842 20.58 -18.87 -10.51
N VAL A 843 19.64 -19.53 -11.18
CA VAL A 843 19.73 -20.01 -12.56
C VAL A 843 18.53 -19.50 -13.34
N ARG A 844 18.68 -19.37 -14.66
CA ARG A 844 17.55 -19.05 -15.55
C ARG A 844 16.46 -20.10 -15.42
N LYS A 845 15.23 -19.69 -15.10
CA LYS A 845 14.07 -20.58 -14.95
C LYS A 845 13.11 -20.42 -16.12
N LEU A 846 12.70 -21.53 -16.70
CA LEU A 846 11.52 -21.65 -17.54
C LEU A 846 10.44 -22.35 -16.72
N PHE A 847 9.47 -21.59 -16.23
CA PHE A 847 8.39 -22.11 -15.41
C PHE A 847 7.43 -22.96 -16.25
N VAL A 848 7.03 -24.10 -15.69
CA VAL A 848 6.22 -25.10 -16.39
C VAL A 848 4.75 -24.95 -15.96
N GLU A 849 3.88 -24.61 -16.92
CA GLU A 849 2.44 -24.56 -16.70
C GLU A 849 1.73 -25.66 -17.49
N LYS A 850 0.86 -26.41 -16.80
CA LYS A 850 0.12 -27.53 -17.36
C LYS A 850 -1.33 -27.11 -17.62
N TYR A 851 -1.77 -27.22 -18.86
CA TYR A 851 -3.14 -26.96 -19.28
C TYR A 851 -3.83 -28.29 -19.57
N ARG A 852 -5.03 -28.47 -19.02
CA ARG A 852 -5.96 -29.54 -19.39
C ARG A 852 -7.08 -28.89 -20.18
N LEU A 853 -7.15 -29.15 -21.47
CA LEU A 853 -8.13 -28.57 -22.37
C LEU A 853 -9.14 -29.66 -22.77
N ALA A 854 -10.42 -29.40 -22.53
CA ALA A 854 -11.48 -30.25 -23.05
C ALA A 854 -11.64 -29.97 -24.55
N VAL A 855 -11.56 -31.00 -25.37
CA VAL A 855 -11.80 -30.92 -26.82
C VAL A 855 -13.29 -31.16 -27.06
N PRO A 856 -14.06 -30.16 -27.53
CA PRO A 856 -15.48 -30.35 -27.81
C PRO A 856 -15.73 -31.51 -28.78
N ALA A 857 -16.74 -32.33 -28.51
CA ALA A 857 -17.09 -33.48 -29.34
C ALA A 857 -17.58 -33.08 -30.75
N THR A 858 -18.00 -31.82 -30.92
CA THR A 858 -18.52 -31.23 -32.15
C THR A 858 -17.44 -30.68 -33.08
N LEU A 859 -16.15 -30.77 -32.71
CA LEU A 859 -15.08 -30.24 -33.54
C LEU A 859 -14.79 -31.14 -34.76
N PRO A 860 -14.64 -30.55 -35.97
CA PRO A 860 -14.29 -31.31 -37.16
C PRO A 860 -12.88 -31.89 -37.07
N ALA A 861 -12.66 -33.01 -37.76
CA ALA A 861 -11.34 -33.59 -37.89
C ALA A 861 -10.45 -32.67 -38.75
N ALA A 862 -9.46 -32.02 -38.13
CA ALA A 862 -8.63 -31.02 -38.78
C ALA A 862 -7.33 -30.78 -38.02
N VAL A 863 -6.46 -29.98 -38.64
CA VAL A 863 -5.27 -29.43 -37.99
C VAL A 863 -5.62 -28.09 -37.34
N TYR A 864 -5.41 -27.98 -36.04
CA TYR A 864 -5.64 -26.77 -35.28
C TYR A 864 -4.32 -26.08 -34.93
N ARG A 865 -4.30 -24.75 -35.06
CA ARG A 865 -3.12 -23.91 -34.78
C ARG A 865 -3.14 -23.42 -33.34
N PHE A 866 -2.00 -23.50 -32.67
CA PHE A 866 -1.87 -22.99 -31.30
C PHE A 866 -2.08 -21.48 -31.24
N ARG A 867 -2.77 -21.03 -30.20
CA ARG A 867 -3.02 -19.63 -29.88
C ARG A 867 -2.78 -19.39 -28.39
N VAL A 868 -2.10 -18.30 -28.09
CA VAL A 868 -1.94 -17.80 -26.73
C VAL A 868 -2.36 -16.33 -26.64
N ARG A 869 -3.01 -15.97 -25.54
CA ARG A 869 -3.26 -14.58 -25.15
C ARG A 869 -2.83 -14.37 -23.72
N LEU A 870 -2.21 -13.23 -23.45
CA LEU A 870 -1.82 -12.81 -22.12
C LEU A 870 -2.62 -11.57 -21.73
N ARG A 871 -3.19 -11.57 -20.53
CA ARG A 871 -3.96 -10.45 -19.99
C ARG A 871 -3.50 -10.13 -18.58
N ASP A 872 -3.56 -8.86 -18.24
CA ASP A 872 -3.43 -8.41 -16.85
C ASP A 872 -4.70 -8.78 -16.08
N ALA A 873 -4.53 -9.47 -14.94
CA ALA A 873 -5.63 -10.01 -14.14
C ALA A 873 -6.39 -8.92 -13.36
N VAL A 874 -5.79 -7.74 -13.16
CA VAL A 874 -6.40 -6.64 -12.42
C VAL A 874 -7.23 -5.75 -13.35
N SER A 875 -6.64 -5.33 -14.46
CA SER A 875 -7.24 -4.42 -15.44
C SER A 875 -8.01 -5.13 -16.56
N GLY A 876 -7.81 -6.44 -16.74
CA GLY A 876 -8.36 -7.22 -17.85
C GLY A 876 -7.75 -6.88 -19.22
N ARG A 877 -6.82 -5.92 -19.28
CA ARG A 877 -6.21 -5.45 -20.54
C ARG A 877 -5.33 -6.54 -21.15
N LYS A 878 -5.45 -6.72 -22.46
CA LYS A 878 -4.59 -7.62 -23.24
C LYS A 878 -3.18 -7.04 -23.33
N ILE A 879 -2.18 -7.87 -23.14
CA ILE A 879 -0.78 -7.48 -23.26
C ILE A 879 -0.31 -7.84 -24.67
N SER A 880 0.13 -6.83 -25.42
CA SER A 880 0.58 -6.98 -26.80
C SER A 880 1.91 -7.73 -26.88
N VAL A 881 2.12 -8.46 -27.97
CA VAL A 881 3.40 -9.09 -28.33
C VAL A 881 4.38 -7.99 -28.79
N ARG A 882 5.65 -8.10 -28.39
CA ARG A 882 6.72 -7.15 -28.72
C ARG A 882 7.44 -7.53 -30.01
N THR A 883 7.70 -8.81 -30.21
CA THR A 883 8.47 -9.33 -31.35
C THR A 883 7.64 -10.39 -32.07
N ALA A 884 7.27 -10.14 -33.32
CA ALA A 884 6.61 -11.10 -34.18
C ALA A 884 7.55 -11.43 -35.35
N GLY A 885 8.61 -12.20 -35.07
CA GLY A 885 9.34 -12.90 -36.14
C GLY A 885 8.47 -14.01 -36.72
N SER A 886 8.95 -14.72 -37.75
CA SER A 886 8.32 -15.95 -38.26
C SER A 886 8.36 -17.04 -37.20
N LEU A 887 7.38 -17.04 -36.29
CA LEU A 887 7.30 -18.02 -35.22
C LEU A 887 6.79 -19.36 -35.77
N PRO A 888 7.39 -20.49 -35.39
CA PRO A 888 6.80 -21.79 -35.68
C PRO A 888 5.39 -21.86 -35.09
N GLN A 889 4.46 -22.46 -35.82
CA GLN A 889 3.08 -22.65 -35.36
C GLN A 889 2.88 -24.10 -34.95
N PRO A 890 2.84 -24.43 -33.65
CA PRO A 890 2.52 -25.76 -33.19
C PRO A 890 1.14 -26.16 -33.68
N LEU A 891 1.07 -27.34 -34.28
CA LEU A 891 -0.14 -27.89 -34.90
C LEU A 891 -0.62 -29.07 -34.07
N LEU A 892 -1.92 -29.08 -33.74
CA LEU A 892 -2.59 -30.20 -33.08
C LEU A 892 -3.55 -30.87 -34.06
N ARG A 893 -3.44 -32.19 -34.23
CA ARG A 893 -4.35 -32.98 -35.06
C ARG A 893 -5.50 -33.48 -34.21
N VAL A 894 -6.73 -33.16 -34.61
CA VAL A 894 -7.96 -33.68 -34.00
C VAL A 894 -8.66 -34.56 -35.02
N GLY A 895 -9.05 -35.79 -34.67
CA GLY A 895 -9.67 -36.73 -35.62
C GLY A 895 -9.92 -38.12 -35.04
N ARG A 896 -10.70 -38.95 -35.76
CA ARG A 896 -10.98 -40.36 -35.41
C ARG A 896 -10.09 -41.37 -36.15
N ASP A 897 -9.43 -40.99 -37.25
CA ASP A 897 -8.60 -41.86 -38.10
C ASP A 897 -7.25 -41.21 -38.52
N LEU A 898 -6.25 -42.07 -38.78
CA LEU A 898 -4.81 -41.76 -38.91
C LEU A 898 -4.33 -41.07 -40.22
N SER A 899 -5.24 -40.67 -41.12
CA SER A 899 -4.91 -40.31 -42.52
C SER A 899 -5.15 -38.83 -42.88
N LEU A 900 -4.70 -37.88 -42.06
CA LEU A 900 -4.69 -36.46 -42.46
C LEU A 900 -3.34 -36.07 -43.09
N PRO A 901 -3.32 -35.55 -44.35
CA PRO A 901 -2.08 -35.20 -45.03
C PRO A 901 -1.34 -34.02 -44.38
N VAL A 902 -0.01 -34.04 -44.45
CA VAL A 902 0.92 -33.02 -43.94
C VAL A 902 0.91 -31.81 -44.88
N PRO A 903 0.69 -30.57 -44.41
CA PRO A 903 1.09 -29.40 -45.19
C PRO A 903 2.59 -29.18 -44.97
N VAL A 904 3.37 -29.34 -46.04
CA VAL A 904 4.80 -28.99 -46.08
C VAL A 904 4.93 -27.47 -45.92
N PRO A 905 5.85 -26.94 -45.08
CA PRO A 905 6.13 -25.51 -45.05
C PRO A 905 6.88 -25.13 -46.33
N ASN A 906 6.31 -24.22 -47.15
CA ASN A 906 7.01 -23.67 -48.32
C ASN A 906 8.29 -22.92 -47.87
N SER A 907 9.44 -23.46 -48.25
CA SER A 907 10.70 -22.73 -48.34
C SER A 907 10.69 -21.81 -49.56
N SER A 908 11.22 -20.61 -49.36
CA SER A 908 11.37 -19.46 -50.26
C SER A 908 12.09 -19.71 -51.60
N THR A 909 11.67 -18.99 -52.66
CA THR A 909 12.50 -18.33 -53.72
C THR A 909 11.57 -17.53 -54.66
N THR A 910 11.51 -16.19 -54.61
CA THR A 910 12.23 -15.15 -55.40
C THR A 910 11.60 -14.73 -56.74
N GLN A 911 11.51 -13.39 -56.88
CA GLN A 911 11.62 -12.54 -58.09
C GLN A 911 10.40 -12.18 -58.96
N SER A 912 10.19 -10.85 -59.06
CA SER A 912 9.82 -9.96 -60.21
C SER A 912 8.75 -10.43 -61.23
N ASP A 913 7.80 -9.64 -61.72
CA ASP A 913 7.86 -8.23 -62.13
C ASP A 913 6.45 -7.68 -62.49
N HIS A 914 6.37 -6.34 -62.54
CA HIS A 914 5.45 -5.48 -63.32
C HIS A 914 3.89 -5.54 -63.25
N ARG A 915 3.36 -4.42 -62.70
CA ARG A 915 2.17 -3.56 -62.99
C ARG A 915 1.33 -3.78 -64.27
N PRO A 916 0.11 -3.18 -64.36
CA PRO A 916 -0.47 -2.08 -63.55
C PRO A 916 -1.46 -2.47 -62.46
#